data_AF-A0A0T6B323-F1
#
_entry.id   AF-A0A0T6B323-F1
#
_cell.length_a   1.000
_cell.length_b   1.000
_cell.length_c   1.000
_cell.angle_alpha   90.00
_cell.angle_beta   90.00
_cell.angle_gamma   90.00
#
_symmetry.space_group_name_H-M   'P 1'
#
loop_
_entity.id
_entity.type
_entity.pdbx_description
1 polymer ?
#
loop_
_entity_poly.entity_id
_entity_poly.type
_entity_poly.pdbx_seq_one_letter_code
_entity_poly.pdbx_strand_id
1 'polypeptide(L)'
;MPFKKYVSPIIFHSIQNINIQGLSKCTEQEIRPILPCLVRMSLISPLDISKKCAKQKIDILTVISGIELVNSIVALLSIDFHVLEADVKKEQQLRQKAGSNLTESVLIGSLPNGLALEYERSDMTRRLRLVLSELLFIQSQIQDGNDGHGDHEFYIKTSELFDNDIYIEEISDVICIALAELPTLLSVVNITEILLHVNNGPAIICRVVANFPDSFREGKPKNVLDTKFYKTDVLVCVNLIQKGEKQEENISSSIRGAAISMLCKMNPSQALAVRSKCVELCRMPALAIALSLDISNKSSGENEGDMVAFVSGLLLGNDQAIRNWFALFIRTGQKRKGELSSTALQQLRDELLRRLQTIINASQNGQLPNNLVVQASALLRLYCALRGIAGIKFQDDEVNMIVQLLISHPSPTPAGVRFVSIGLCMLIACPSLVSLPEHERKSIEWVQWLVREEAYFESASGVTASFGEMLLLMAIHFHSNQLSAICDLVCATLGMKIPIRHNNMTRMKQVFTQEIFTEQVVTAHAVKVPVTENLNANMLGFLPIHCIHQLLKSRAFAKHNVSIKNWIYKQICVSVNPLHPVLPLLVDVYVNSIILPNIKHVEQSNKPLTENEIRRVFQSSIFGQYFNEKKSFFAMDFDTAENHDVVISETSLTPQLLLLYYLLLYEDCRLTNAHNLATSGRKIKIYSPEFLSELPIKYLLHHAQKDQSSYSTLFGPLLKLLATHFPHLTLVEDWLDDMSMRIAHKTSFVSEYMLVDAFNHLEKTPSKCADVLQLLLKKEAIDIWPFAEVITQFSKNILADNVPRYVQDLYKDVWFKLNSVLPRRLWVLTVKNLVGGFSGLTRIDVAEDPLQIMRCDERVYRCAPIFAIVLRVLRASLASSRSQLNQHLQSNPRVDPSGQAVNDTEREEMCRALIAAQIFY
;
A
#
# COMPACT_ATOMS: atom_id res chain seq x y z
N MET A 1 -28.86 47.10 -22.74
CA MET A 1 -27.50 47.62 -22.52
C MET A 1 -26.52 46.80 -23.37
N PRO A 2 -26.09 47.29 -24.55
CA PRO A 2 -25.39 46.49 -25.57
C PRO A 2 -23.91 46.18 -25.26
N PHE A 3 -23.22 47.01 -24.47
CA PHE A 3 -21.77 46.85 -24.24
C PHE A 3 -21.37 45.56 -23.51
N LYS A 4 -22.19 45.12 -22.55
CA LYS A 4 -21.95 43.96 -21.68
C LYS A 4 -22.24 42.60 -22.35
N LYS A 5 -22.57 42.58 -23.65
CA LYS A 5 -22.74 41.32 -24.40
C LYS A 5 -21.37 40.67 -24.64
N TYR A 6 -21.27 39.39 -24.31
CA TYR A 6 -20.06 38.58 -24.50
C TYR A 6 -19.70 38.47 -25.99
N VAL A 7 -18.39 38.48 -26.29
CA VAL A 7 -17.90 38.14 -27.64
C VAL A 7 -18.26 36.68 -27.93
N SER A 8 -19.00 36.45 -29.01
CA SER A 8 -19.45 35.10 -29.37
C SER A 8 -18.26 34.18 -29.72
N PRO A 9 -18.24 32.93 -29.25
CA PRO A 9 -17.16 31.99 -29.55
C PRO A 9 -16.96 31.72 -31.04
N ILE A 10 -18.05 31.77 -31.82
CA ILE A 10 -18.03 31.56 -33.27
C ILE A 10 -17.20 32.64 -33.95
N ILE A 11 -17.28 33.88 -33.45
CA ILE A 11 -16.62 35.05 -34.01
C ILE A 11 -15.14 35.03 -33.68
N PHE A 12 -14.82 34.76 -32.41
CA PHE A 12 -13.42 34.61 -31.99
C PHE A 12 -12.72 33.46 -32.72
N HIS A 13 -13.40 32.32 -32.90
CA HIS A 13 -12.86 31.21 -33.67
C HIS A 13 -12.68 31.54 -35.17
N SER A 14 -13.63 32.30 -35.73
CA SER A 14 -13.59 32.71 -37.13
C SER A 14 -12.47 33.71 -37.40
N ILE A 15 -12.21 34.67 -36.51
CA ILE A 15 -11.09 35.60 -36.65
C ILE A 15 -9.74 34.90 -36.37
N GLN A 16 -9.68 34.01 -35.37
CA GLN A 16 -8.48 33.25 -35.03
C GLN A 16 -7.98 32.35 -36.19
N ASN A 17 -8.91 31.81 -36.99
CA ASN A 17 -8.58 30.93 -38.13
C ASN A 17 -8.74 31.64 -39.49
N ILE A 18 -9.01 32.95 -39.52
CA ILE A 18 -9.26 33.74 -40.74
C ILE A 18 -10.34 33.09 -41.64
N ASN A 19 -11.44 32.63 -41.02
CA ASN A 19 -12.59 32.05 -41.69
C ASN A 19 -13.63 33.14 -42.05
N ILE A 20 -13.48 33.72 -43.23
CA ILE A 20 -14.28 34.86 -43.68
C ILE A 20 -15.72 34.47 -44.05
N GLN A 21 -15.95 33.21 -44.46
CA GLN A 21 -17.30 32.69 -44.72
C GLN A 21 -18.13 32.51 -43.43
N GLY A 22 -17.46 32.32 -42.29
CA GLY A 22 -18.10 32.32 -40.98
C GLY A 22 -18.49 33.73 -40.55
N LEU A 23 -17.60 34.70 -40.78
CA LEU A 23 -17.83 36.11 -40.44
C LEU A 23 -18.95 36.76 -41.26
N SER A 24 -19.13 36.38 -42.53
CA SER A 24 -20.21 36.92 -43.38
C SER A 24 -21.63 36.48 -42.96
N LYS A 25 -21.75 35.47 -42.09
CA LYS A 25 -23.03 34.97 -41.55
C LYS A 25 -23.42 35.61 -40.22
N CYS A 26 -22.50 36.35 -39.60
CA CYS A 26 -22.70 36.99 -38.31
C CYS A 26 -23.47 38.31 -38.46
N THR A 27 -24.17 38.71 -37.40
CA THR A 27 -24.90 39.99 -37.37
C THR A 27 -23.95 41.18 -37.16
N GLU A 28 -24.39 42.39 -37.51
CA GLU A 28 -23.60 43.61 -37.30
C GLU A 28 -23.20 43.83 -35.83
N GLN A 29 -24.11 43.54 -34.90
CA GLN A 29 -23.86 43.62 -33.44
C GLN A 29 -22.79 42.64 -32.96
N GLU A 30 -22.70 41.49 -33.62
CA GLU A 30 -21.73 40.44 -33.33
C GLU A 30 -20.33 40.80 -33.85
N ILE A 31 -20.25 41.46 -35.00
CA ILE A 31 -19.00 41.90 -35.64
C ILE A 31 -18.41 43.15 -34.97
N ARG A 32 -19.26 43.98 -34.34
CA ARG A 32 -18.87 45.23 -33.66
C ARG A 32 -17.61 45.15 -32.77
N PRO A 33 -17.39 44.11 -31.94
CA PRO A 33 -16.22 44.02 -31.06
C PRO A 33 -14.89 43.77 -31.79
N ILE A 34 -14.91 43.21 -33.01
CA ILE A 34 -13.70 42.88 -33.80
C ILE A 34 -13.47 43.86 -34.97
N LEU A 35 -14.30 44.90 -35.06
CA LEU A 35 -14.29 45.87 -36.15
C LEU A 35 -12.93 46.57 -36.33
N PRO A 36 -12.21 47.00 -35.27
CA PRO A 36 -10.88 47.61 -35.42
C PRO A 36 -9.88 46.70 -36.15
N CYS A 37 -9.85 45.40 -35.82
CA CYS A 37 -8.97 44.43 -36.46
C CYS A 37 -9.34 44.24 -37.95
N LEU A 38 -10.64 44.10 -38.26
CA LEU A 38 -11.12 43.89 -39.63
C LEU A 38 -10.83 45.11 -40.54
N VAL A 39 -11.01 46.34 -40.03
CA VAL A 39 -10.68 47.58 -40.75
C VAL A 39 -9.17 47.70 -40.97
N ARG A 40 -8.35 47.34 -39.97
CA ARG A 40 -6.90 47.33 -40.12
C ARG A 40 -6.42 46.29 -41.15
N MET A 41 -7.00 45.08 -41.14
CA MET A 41 -6.72 44.02 -42.11
C MET A 41 -7.09 44.42 -43.55
N SER A 42 -8.07 45.30 -43.74
CA SER A 42 -8.48 45.77 -45.07
C SER A 42 -7.67 46.97 -45.56
N LEU A 43 -7.23 47.86 -44.68
CA LEU A 43 -6.51 49.09 -45.06
C LEU A 43 -4.99 48.92 -45.15
N ILE A 44 -4.37 48.08 -44.33
CA ILE A 44 -2.92 47.84 -44.37
C ILE A 44 -2.54 47.02 -45.63
N SER A 45 -1.37 47.32 -46.20
CA SER A 45 -0.81 46.55 -47.32
C SER A 45 -0.50 45.12 -46.85
N PRO A 46 -1.09 44.08 -47.45
CA PRO A 46 -0.88 42.71 -47.00
C PRO A 46 0.56 42.28 -47.24
N LEU A 47 1.14 41.59 -46.25
CA LEU A 47 2.47 40.96 -46.37
C LEU A 47 2.47 39.77 -47.35
N ASP A 48 1.28 39.24 -47.68
CA ASP A 48 1.08 38.13 -48.61
C ASP A 48 0.30 38.59 -49.85
N ILE A 49 0.91 38.47 -51.04
CA ILE A 49 0.37 38.93 -52.33
C ILE A 49 -0.47 37.82 -53.02
N SER A 50 -0.79 36.73 -52.30
CA SER A 50 -1.52 35.60 -52.85
C SER A 50 -2.94 35.97 -53.35
N LYS A 51 -3.40 35.31 -54.44
CA LYS A 51 -4.77 35.48 -54.99
C LYS A 51 -5.87 35.21 -53.94
N LYS A 52 -5.57 34.35 -52.96
CA LYS A 52 -6.45 34.05 -51.83
C LYS A 52 -6.59 35.26 -50.91
N CYS A 53 -5.48 35.91 -50.55
CA CYS A 53 -5.48 37.12 -49.72
C CYS A 53 -6.24 38.29 -50.38
N ALA A 54 -6.07 38.49 -51.68
CA ALA A 54 -6.79 39.51 -52.43
C ALA A 54 -8.32 39.29 -52.43
N LYS A 55 -8.77 38.03 -52.59
CA LYS A 55 -10.20 37.68 -52.50
C LYS A 55 -10.75 37.86 -51.08
N GLN A 56 -9.99 37.40 -50.08
CA GLN A 56 -10.30 37.58 -48.66
C GLN A 56 -10.45 39.06 -48.26
N LYS A 57 -9.62 39.94 -48.82
CA LYS A 57 -9.70 41.40 -48.62
C LYS A 57 -11.01 42.00 -49.18
N ILE A 58 -11.44 41.56 -50.36
CA ILE A 58 -12.71 41.99 -50.97
C ILE A 58 -13.91 41.49 -50.14
N ASP A 59 -13.86 40.24 -49.69
CA ASP A 59 -14.90 39.66 -48.85
C ASP A 59 -15.02 40.40 -47.50
N ILE A 60 -13.89 40.78 -46.88
CA ILE A 60 -13.87 41.61 -45.66
C ILE A 60 -14.45 43.02 -45.92
N LEU A 61 -14.05 43.68 -47.02
CA LEU A 61 -14.58 45.00 -47.38
C LEU A 61 -16.10 44.97 -47.60
N THR A 62 -16.63 43.88 -48.16
CA THR A 62 -18.07 43.67 -48.36
C THR A 62 -18.82 43.54 -47.05
N VAL A 63 -18.21 42.89 -46.04
CA VAL A 63 -18.78 42.77 -44.69
C VAL A 63 -18.78 44.12 -43.95
N ILE A 64 -17.78 44.96 -44.22
CA ILE A 64 -17.57 46.25 -43.53
C ILE A 64 -18.36 47.41 -44.18
N SER A 65 -18.67 47.35 -45.48
CA SER A 65 -19.20 48.48 -46.27
C SER A 65 -20.58 49.00 -45.86
N GLY A 66 -21.27 48.34 -44.92
CA GLY A 66 -22.57 48.76 -44.38
C GLY A 66 -22.54 49.41 -42.99
N ILE A 67 -21.37 49.52 -42.35
CA ILE A 67 -21.25 49.93 -40.94
C ILE A 67 -20.70 51.38 -40.86
N GLU A 68 -21.52 52.32 -40.37
CA GLU A 68 -21.15 53.75 -40.29
C GLU A 68 -19.92 54.02 -39.40
N LEU A 69 -19.76 53.24 -38.32
CA LEU A 69 -18.67 53.36 -37.33
C LEU A 69 -17.27 53.06 -37.91
N VAL A 70 -17.21 52.45 -39.10
CA VAL A 70 -15.95 52.18 -39.80
C VAL A 70 -15.24 53.48 -40.15
N ASN A 71 -15.98 54.50 -40.57
CA ASN A 71 -15.42 55.79 -40.95
C ASN A 71 -14.70 56.46 -39.77
N SER A 72 -15.23 56.30 -38.56
CA SER A 72 -14.61 56.75 -37.31
C SER A 72 -13.30 56.02 -37.03
N ILE A 73 -13.23 54.70 -37.27
CA ILE A 73 -12.01 53.89 -37.12
C ILE A 73 -10.98 54.23 -38.20
N VAL A 74 -11.40 54.48 -39.45
CA VAL A 74 -10.50 54.93 -40.53
C VAL A 74 -9.89 56.29 -40.20
N ALA A 75 -10.67 57.21 -39.61
CA ALA A 75 -10.17 58.50 -39.14
C ALA A 75 -9.11 58.33 -38.04
N LEU A 76 -9.24 57.34 -37.14
CA LEU A 76 -8.23 57.01 -36.13
C LEU A 76 -6.93 56.45 -36.74
N LEU A 77 -7.03 55.63 -37.79
CA LEU A 77 -5.86 55.08 -38.50
C LEU A 77 -5.12 56.12 -39.35
N SER A 78 -5.75 57.26 -39.65
CA SER A 78 -5.18 58.34 -40.47
C SER A 78 -4.32 59.33 -39.66
N ILE A 79 -4.15 59.09 -38.36
CA ILE A 79 -3.36 59.93 -37.44
C ILE A 79 -1.85 59.70 -37.66
N ASP A 80 -1.03 60.74 -37.48
CA ASP A 80 0.43 60.60 -37.45
C ASP A 80 0.92 59.96 -36.13
N PHE A 81 1.09 58.64 -36.17
CA PHE A 81 1.54 57.85 -35.02
C PHE A 81 3.01 58.10 -34.63
N HIS A 82 3.85 58.63 -35.53
CA HIS A 82 5.27 58.88 -35.22
C HIS A 82 5.43 60.08 -34.29
N VAL A 83 4.66 61.15 -34.53
CA VAL A 83 4.60 62.31 -33.62
C VAL A 83 3.99 61.90 -32.28
N LEU A 84 2.91 61.12 -32.32
CA LEU A 84 2.25 60.62 -31.10
C LEU A 84 3.18 59.71 -30.26
N GLU A 85 3.97 58.84 -30.89
CA GLU A 85 4.94 57.97 -30.19
C GLU A 85 5.97 58.80 -29.40
N ALA A 86 6.47 59.90 -29.99
CA ALA A 86 7.41 60.79 -29.32
C ALA A 86 6.77 61.53 -28.13
N ASP A 87 5.52 61.97 -28.27
CA ASP A 87 4.78 62.63 -27.18
C ASP A 87 4.47 61.66 -26.04
N VAL A 88 4.07 60.42 -26.35
CA VAL A 88 3.82 59.37 -25.35
C VAL A 88 5.10 58.98 -24.60
N LYS A 89 6.27 58.91 -25.28
CA LYS A 89 7.56 58.67 -24.63
C LYS A 89 7.91 59.78 -23.64
N LYS A 90 7.68 61.04 -24.00
CA LYS A 90 7.90 62.19 -23.10
C LYS A 90 6.97 62.13 -21.89
N GLU A 91 5.70 61.79 -22.10
CA GLU A 91 4.72 61.62 -21.04
C GLU A 91 5.12 60.50 -20.06
N GLN A 92 5.53 59.33 -20.56
CA GLN A 92 6.01 58.23 -19.73
C GLN A 92 7.24 58.62 -18.90
N GLN A 93 8.21 59.33 -19.50
CA GLN A 93 9.40 59.81 -18.80
C GLN A 93 9.08 60.89 -17.76
N LEU A 94 8.09 61.75 -18.02
CA LEU A 94 7.64 62.77 -17.08
C LEU A 94 6.99 62.12 -15.87
N ARG A 95 6.08 61.16 -16.08
CA ARG A 95 5.38 60.44 -15.00
C ARG A 95 6.33 59.61 -14.14
N GLN A 96 7.38 59.04 -14.71
CA GLN A 96 8.46 58.35 -13.96
C GLN A 96 9.28 59.29 -13.07
N LYS A 97 9.32 60.60 -13.34
CA LYS A 97 10.17 61.59 -12.63
C LYS A 97 9.39 62.51 -11.69
N ALA A 98 8.14 62.86 -12.01
CA ALA A 98 7.36 63.90 -11.35
C ALA A 98 6.21 63.38 -10.46
N GLY A 99 5.94 62.06 -10.46
CA GLY A 99 4.87 61.45 -9.67
C GLY A 99 3.45 61.69 -10.23
N SER A 100 2.47 61.05 -9.60
CA SER A 100 1.08 60.88 -10.08
C SER A 100 0.17 62.12 -9.98
N ASN A 101 0.61 63.31 -10.43
CA ASN A 101 -0.26 64.50 -10.52
C ASN A 101 -0.96 64.60 -11.88
N LEU A 102 -2.30 64.70 -11.89
CA LEU A 102 -3.15 64.80 -13.10
C LEU A 102 -2.99 66.13 -13.87
N THR A 103 -2.49 67.18 -13.21
CA THR A 103 -2.47 68.55 -13.74
C THR A 103 -1.31 68.84 -14.68
N GLU A 104 -0.29 67.99 -14.73
CA GLU A 104 0.87 68.13 -15.60
C GLU A 104 0.94 66.93 -16.57
N SER A 105 0.12 66.97 -17.64
CA SER A 105 0.22 66.03 -18.76
C SER A 105 0.67 66.76 -20.02
N VAL A 106 1.72 66.23 -20.65
CA VAL A 106 2.21 66.62 -21.98
C VAL A 106 1.16 66.32 -23.06
N LEU A 107 0.29 65.34 -22.82
CA LEU A 107 -0.72 64.88 -23.79
C LEU A 107 -2.04 65.68 -23.74
N ILE A 108 -2.44 66.17 -22.57
CA ILE A 108 -3.75 66.85 -22.39
C ILE A 108 -3.62 68.36 -22.15
N GLY A 109 -2.52 68.85 -21.57
CA GLY A 109 -2.45 70.24 -21.08
C GLY A 109 -3.39 70.47 -19.88
N SER A 110 -3.64 71.74 -19.50
CA SER A 110 -4.55 72.08 -18.41
C SER A 110 -6.01 71.84 -18.80
N LEU A 111 -6.75 71.05 -18.01
CA LEU A 111 -8.16 70.71 -18.18
C LEU A 111 -9.08 71.69 -17.41
N PRO A 112 -9.73 72.67 -18.06
CA PRO A 112 -10.71 73.54 -17.40
C PRO A 112 -12.06 72.86 -17.15
N ASN A 113 -12.43 71.81 -17.88
CA ASN A 113 -13.68 71.05 -17.72
C ASN A 113 -13.36 69.54 -17.55
N GLY A 114 -14.23 68.79 -16.87
CA GLY A 114 -14.05 67.35 -16.60
C GLY A 114 -13.79 66.52 -17.86
N LEU A 115 -13.14 65.35 -17.68
CA LEU A 115 -12.56 64.53 -18.76
C LEU A 115 -13.62 64.05 -19.77
N ALA A 116 -14.83 63.70 -19.30
CA ALA A 116 -15.90 63.23 -20.17
C ALA A 116 -16.45 64.31 -21.12
N LEU A 117 -16.53 65.56 -20.66
CA LEU A 117 -17.10 66.67 -21.43
C LEU A 117 -16.09 67.21 -22.46
N GLU A 118 -14.80 67.12 -22.17
CA GLU A 118 -13.76 67.38 -23.15
C GLU A 118 -13.65 66.27 -24.20
N TYR A 119 -13.86 65.01 -23.82
CA TYR A 119 -13.87 63.89 -24.77
C TYR A 119 -14.95 64.05 -25.85
N GLU A 120 -16.17 64.45 -25.44
CA GLU A 120 -17.29 64.68 -26.36
C GLU A 120 -17.01 65.79 -27.38
N ARG A 121 -16.37 66.88 -26.95
CA ARG A 121 -16.06 68.07 -27.77
C ARG A 121 -14.78 67.95 -28.61
N SER A 122 -14.01 66.89 -28.43
CA SER A 122 -12.69 66.72 -29.04
C SER A 122 -12.75 65.97 -30.38
N ASP A 123 -11.78 66.26 -31.25
CA ASP A 123 -11.50 65.50 -32.47
C ASP A 123 -10.83 64.15 -32.16
N MET A 124 -10.79 63.23 -33.13
CA MET A 124 -10.28 61.87 -32.93
C MET A 124 -8.83 61.81 -32.43
N THR A 125 -7.98 62.75 -32.84
CA THR A 125 -6.58 62.84 -32.38
C THR A 125 -6.51 63.20 -30.91
N ARG A 126 -7.31 64.18 -30.46
CA ARG A 126 -7.38 64.58 -29.06
C ARG A 126 -8.07 63.52 -28.19
N ARG A 127 -9.10 62.83 -28.69
CA ARG A 127 -9.71 61.67 -28.01
C ARG A 127 -8.69 60.55 -27.74
N LEU A 128 -7.87 60.21 -28.73
CA LEU A 128 -6.78 59.23 -28.57
C LEU A 128 -5.76 59.66 -27.50
N ARG A 129 -5.36 60.93 -27.49
CA ARG A 129 -4.45 61.50 -26.47
C ARG A 129 -5.05 61.48 -25.05
N LEU A 130 -6.34 61.81 -24.91
CA LEU A 130 -7.07 61.76 -23.64
C LEU A 130 -7.11 60.33 -23.07
N VAL A 131 -7.44 59.33 -23.90
CA VAL A 131 -7.47 57.91 -23.49
C VAL A 131 -6.07 57.41 -23.09
N LEU A 132 -5.04 57.74 -23.87
CA LEU A 132 -3.67 57.34 -23.57
C LEU A 132 -3.13 57.98 -22.28
N SER A 133 -3.39 59.25 -22.05
CA SER A 133 -3.00 59.93 -20.82
C SER A 133 -3.66 59.30 -19.58
N GLU A 134 -4.96 58.99 -19.66
CA GLU A 134 -5.66 58.36 -18.54
C GLU A 134 -5.14 56.94 -18.26
N LEU A 135 -4.83 56.16 -19.31
CA LEU A 135 -4.20 54.84 -19.17
C LEU A 135 -2.80 54.93 -18.54
N LEU A 136 -1.96 55.86 -18.99
CA LEU A 136 -0.61 56.07 -18.46
C LEU A 136 -0.63 56.62 -17.03
N PHE A 137 -1.65 57.41 -16.68
CA PHE A 137 -1.86 57.85 -15.31
C PHE A 137 -2.18 56.66 -14.39
N ILE A 138 -3.11 55.78 -14.78
CA ILE A 138 -3.42 54.56 -14.02
C ILE A 138 -2.17 53.68 -13.93
N GLN A 139 -1.42 53.54 -15.03
CA GLN A 139 -0.16 52.79 -15.04
C GLN A 139 0.87 53.34 -14.05
N SER A 140 1.04 54.66 -13.96
CA SER A 140 1.96 55.32 -13.02
C SER A 140 1.56 55.04 -11.57
N GLN A 141 0.27 55.14 -11.24
CA GLN A 141 -0.21 54.88 -9.88
C GLN A 141 0.00 53.42 -9.45
N ILE A 142 -0.12 52.47 -10.38
CA ILE A 142 0.18 51.05 -10.13
C ILE A 142 1.68 50.84 -9.91
N GLN A 143 2.54 51.55 -10.64
CA GLN A 143 4.00 51.45 -10.50
C GLN A 143 4.49 52.08 -9.19
N ASP A 144 4.00 53.26 -8.83
CA ASP A 144 4.30 53.95 -7.56
C ASP A 144 3.88 53.11 -6.33
N GLY A 145 2.81 52.32 -6.46
CA GLY A 145 2.30 51.46 -5.39
C GLY A 145 3.09 50.16 -5.16
N ASN A 146 3.98 49.76 -6.07
CA ASN A 146 4.69 48.48 -6.01
C ASN A 146 6.08 48.58 -5.34
N ASP A 147 6.64 49.79 -5.19
CA ASP A 147 8.00 50.04 -4.65
C ASP A 147 8.03 50.40 -3.15
N GLY A 148 6.87 50.38 -2.45
CA GLY A 148 6.76 50.64 -1.02
C GLY A 148 6.46 49.39 -0.19
N HIS A 149 7.27 49.11 0.84
CA HIS A 149 7.01 48.04 1.81
C HIS A 149 5.73 48.29 2.64
N GLY A 150 4.62 47.62 2.28
CA GLY A 150 3.42 47.49 3.10
C GLY A 150 2.19 47.12 2.28
N ASP A 151 1.34 46.22 2.80
CA ASP A 151 0.03 45.86 2.23
C ASP A 151 -0.79 47.11 1.84
N HIS A 152 -0.75 47.50 0.57
CA HIS A 152 -1.71 48.44 0.02
C HIS A 152 -2.81 47.67 -0.70
N GLU A 153 -4.04 47.82 -0.19
CA GLU A 153 -5.24 47.18 -0.75
C GLU A 153 -5.43 47.55 -2.22
N PHE A 154 -5.67 46.55 -3.05
CA PHE A 154 -6.09 46.74 -4.43
C PHE A 154 -7.28 47.70 -4.50
N TYR A 155 -7.16 48.77 -5.27
CA TYR A 155 -8.21 49.77 -5.45
C TYR A 155 -8.76 49.74 -6.89
N ILE A 156 -10.04 50.03 -7.02
CA ILE A 156 -10.70 50.30 -8.31
C ILE A 156 -10.72 51.82 -8.47
N LYS A 157 -10.14 52.33 -9.56
CA LYS A 157 -10.17 53.76 -9.88
C LYS A 157 -11.51 54.09 -10.52
N THR A 158 -12.24 55.04 -9.93
CA THR A 158 -13.36 55.70 -10.58
C THR A 158 -12.81 56.62 -11.68
N SER A 159 -13.14 56.37 -12.93
CA SER A 159 -12.73 57.19 -14.06
C SER A 159 -13.97 57.63 -14.83
N GLU A 160 -14.16 58.95 -14.95
CA GLU A 160 -15.30 59.53 -15.68
C GLU A 160 -15.40 59.03 -17.12
N LEU A 161 -14.28 58.63 -17.72
CA LEU A 161 -14.22 58.15 -19.10
C LEU A 161 -14.50 56.64 -19.21
N PHE A 162 -13.84 55.82 -18.39
CA PHE A 162 -13.98 54.36 -18.45
C PHE A 162 -15.22 53.80 -17.76
N ASP A 163 -15.82 54.55 -16.83
CA ASP A 163 -17.06 54.18 -16.16
C ASP A 163 -18.31 54.57 -16.97
N ASN A 164 -18.16 55.37 -18.03
CA ASN A 164 -19.25 55.80 -18.88
C ASN A 164 -19.59 54.74 -19.94
N ASP A 165 -20.73 54.07 -19.76
CA ASP A 165 -21.23 53.01 -20.64
C ASP A 165 -21.54 53.45 -22.09
N ILE A 166 -21.59 54.76 -22.37
CA ILE A 166 -21.88 55.30 -23.72
C ILE A 166 -20.61 55.28 -24.58
N TYR A 167 -19.48 55.75 -24.04
CA TYR A 167 -18.24 55.95 -24.81
C TYR A 167 -17.33 54.72 -24.83
N ILE A 168 -17.62 53.73 -24.00
CA ILE A 168 -16.74 52.58 -23.77
C ILE A 168 -16.49 51.71 -25.01
N GLU A 169 -17.42 51.69 -25.97
CA GLU A 169 -17.22 51.02 -27.26
C GLU A 169 -16.17 51.72 -28.11
N GLU A 170 -16.26 53.03 -28.22
CA GLU A 170 -15.30 53.86 -28.95
C GLU A 170 -13.94 53.84 -28.25
N ILE A 171 -13.91 53.93 -26.93
CA ILE A 171 -12.68 53.85 -26.13
C ILE A 171 -12.00 52.48 -26.36
N SER A 172 -12.76 51.39 -26.41
CA SER A 172 -12.21 50.06 -26.71
C SER A 172 -11.57 50.01 -28.10
N ASP A 173 -12.19 50.65 -29.10
CA ASP A 173 -11.63 50.74 -30.46
C ASP A 173 -10.33 51.55 -30.48
N VAL A 174 -10.32 52.70 -29.80
CA VAL A 174 -9.14 53.57 -29.63
C VAL A 174 -7.97 52.80 -28.99
N ILE A 175 -8.22 52.00 -27.95
CA ILE A 175 -7.21 51.16 -27.30
C ILE A 175 -6.68 50.08 -28.25
N CYS A 176 -7.57 49.43 -29.01
CA CYS A 176 -7.16 48.41 -29.97
C CYS A 176 -6.25 48.99 -31.07
N ILE A 177 -6.55 50.18 -31.58
CA ILE A 177 -5.73 50.85 -32.59
C ILE A 177 -4.40 51.31 -31.98
N ALA A 178 -4.42 51.91 -30.78
CA ALA A 178 -3.20 52.33 -30.10
C ALA A 178 -2.24 51.17 -29.83
N LEU A 179 -2.75 50.01 -29.40
CA LEU A 179 -1.96 48.79 -29.20
C LEU A 179 -1.35 48.26 -30.51
N ALA A 180 -2.05 48.44 -31.63
CA ALA A 180 -1.64 47.93 -32.91
C ALA A 180 -0.59 48.83 -33.61
N GLU A 181 -0.68 50.15 -33.42
CA GLU A 181 0.20 51.15 -34.05
C GLU A 181 1.39 51.58 -33.16
N LEU A 182 1.32 51.37 -31.83
CA LEU A 182 2.41 51.67 -30.88
C LEU A 182 2.95 50.42 -30.15
N PRO A 183 3.39 49.36 -30.86
CA PRO A 183 3.81 48.09 -30.24
C PRO A 183 5.11 48.19 -29.43
N THR A 184 5.94 49.22 -29.66
CA THR A 184 7.19 49.47 -28.93
C THR A 184 6.96 50.04 -27.53
N LEU A 185 5.79 50.66 -27.29
CA LEU A 185 5.46 51.35 -26.04
C LEU A 185 4.38 50.65 -25.23
N LEU A 186 3.39 50.05 -25.91
CA LEU A 186 2.25 49.41 -25.28
C LEU A 186 2.29 47.92 -25.57
N SER A 187 2.29 47.11 -24.52
CA SER A 187 2.09 45.66 -24.64
C SER A 187 0.67 45.30 -24.20
N VAL A 188 0.07 44.32 -24.89
CA VAL A 188 -1.26 43.79 -24.54
C VAL A 188 -1.29 43.32 -23.08
N VAL A 189 -0.18 42.71 -22.63
CA VAL A 189 -0.02 42.20 -21.27
C VAL A 189 -0.04 43.32 -20.23
N ASN A 190 0.68 44.43 -20.46
CA ASN A 190 0.72 45.54 -19.51
C ASN A 190 -0.61 46.30 -19.46
N ILE A 191 -1.24 46.53 -20.62
CA ILE A 191 -2.57 47.16 -20.70
C ILE A 191 -3.63 46.30 -20.00
N THR A 192 -3.55 44.98 -20.10
CA THR A 192 -4.49 44.09 -19.40
C THR A 192 -4.42 44.28 -17.88
N GLU A 193 -3.22 44.40 -17.30
CA GLU A 193 -3.08 44.66 -15.85
C GLU A 193 -3.64 46.02 -15.44
N ILE A 194 -3.40 47.06 -16.25
CA ILE A 194 -3.93 48.41 -16.02
C ILE A 194 -5.47 48.38 -16.02
N LEU A 195 -6.06 47.68 -16.98
CA LEU A 195 -7.52 47.59 -17.14
C LEU A 195 -8.20 46.82 -15.99
N LEU A 196 -7.50 45.99 -15.21
CA LEU A 196 -8.10 45.33 -14.05
C LEU A 196 -8.54 46.31 -12.95
N HIS A 197 -7.94 47.51 -12.89
CA HIS A 197 -8.26 48.55 -11.92
C HIS A 197 -9.47 49.42 -12.31
N VAL A 198 -10.18 49.07 -13.38
CA VAL A 198 -11.30 49.83 -13.94
C VAL A 198 -12.59 49.01 -13.85
N ASN A 199 -13.73 49.65 -13.55
CA ASN A 199 -15.01 48.93 -13.35
C ASN A 199 -15.44 48.06 -14.54
N ASN A 200 -15.30 48.57 -15.76
CA ASN A 200 -15.61 47.83 -16.99
C ASN A 200 -14.42 47.08 -17.61
N GLY A 201 -13.31 46.95 -16.87
CA GLY A 201 -12.05 46.35 -17.30
C GLY A 201 -12.17 44.97 -17.97
N PRO A 202 -12.79 43.97 -17.32
CA PRO A 202 -12.92 42.61 -17.87
C PRO A 202 -13.58 42.56 -19.26
N ALA A 203 -14.56 43.43 -19.52
CA ALA A 203 -15.24 43.50 -20.81
C ALA A 203 -14.33 44.13 -21.89
N ILE A 204 -13.58 45.18 -21.55
CA ILE A 204 -12.59 45.81 -22.45
C ILE A 204 -11.48 44.81 -22.79
N ILE A 205 -10.96 44.07 -21.80
CA ILE A 205 -9.94 43.04 -22.00
C ILE A 205 -10.42 41.98 -23.01
N CYS A 206 -11.68 41.54 -22.91
CA CYS A 206 -12.24 40.59 -23.88
C CYS A 206 -12.26 41.13 -25.31
N ARG A 207 -12.59 42.42 -25.50
CA ARG A 207 -12.58 43.06 -26.83
C ARG A 207 -11.15 43.24 -27.36
N VAL A 208 -10.21 43.64 -26.50
CA VAL A 208 -8.79 43.75 -26.87
C VAL A 208 -8.25 42.39 -27.33
N VAL A 209 -8.46 41.33 -26.54
CA VAL A 209 -8.01 39.97 -26.92
C VAL A 209 -8.73 39.47 -28.18
N ALA A 210 -10.00 39.84 -28.40
CA ALA A 210 -10.71 39.50 -29.63
C ALA A 210 -10.10 40.14 -30.89
N ASN A 211 -9.55 41.35 -30.78
CA ASN A 211 -8.85 42.03 -31.89
C ASN A 211 -7.40 41.54 -32.07
N PHE A 212 -6.78 40.96 -31.05
CA PHE A 212 -5.43 40.38 -31.08
C PHE A 212 -5.45 38.88 -30.72
N PRO A 213 -5.99 38.00 -31.59
CA PRO A 213 -6.14 36.57 -31.29
C PRO A 213 -4.81 35.86 -31.02
N ASP A 214 -3.69 36.37 -31.56
CA ASP A 214 -2.33 35.87 -31.29
C ASP A 214 -1.92 36.02 -29.83
N SER A 215 -2.44 37.02 -29.11
CA SER A 215 -2.18 37.22 -27.67
C SER A 215 -2.78 36.11 -26.80
N PHE A 216 -3.68 35.31 -27.37
CA PHE A 216 -4.29 34.14 -26.74
C PHE A 216 -3.55 32.83 -27.09
N ARG A 217 -2.64 32.82 -28.07
CA ARG A 217 -1.83 31.65 -28.46
C ARG A 217 -0.38 32.09 -28.64
N GLU A 218 0.46 31.99 -27.62
CA GLU A 218 1.91 32.08 -27.87
C GLU A 218 2.50 30.67 -27.98
N GLY A 219 2.67 30.23 -29.23
CA GLY A 219 3.29 28.98 -29.59
C GLY A 219 3.95 29.10 -30.96
N LYS A 220 4.95 29.99 -31.10
CA LYS A 220 5.93 29.86 -32.18
C LYS A 220 7.05 28.94 -31.68
N PRO A 221 7.26 27.77 -32.31
CA PRO A 221 8.37 26.87 -31.95
C PRO A 221 9.68 27.60 -32.22
N LYS A 222 10.53 27.76 -31.19
CA LYS A 222 11.88 28.29 -31.37
C LYS A 222 12.87 27.26 -31.91
N ASN A 223 12.53 25.97 -32.01
CA ASN A 223 13.36 24.94 -32.68
C ASN A 223 12.50 23.75 -33.13
N VAL A 224 12.73 23.23 -34.34
CA VAL A 224 11.93 22.21 -35.04
C VAL A 224 12.40 20.78 -34.75
N LEU A 225 12.83 20.43 -33.53
CA LEU A 225 13.26 19.04 -33.28
C LEU A 225 12.77 18.32 -32.02
N ASP A 226 12.05 18.96 -31.10
CA ASP A 226 11.46 18.24 -29.96
C ASP A 226 9.93 18.20 -30.06
N THR A 227 9.44 17.21 -30.81
CA THR A 227 8.00 16.93 -30.96
C THR A 227 7.57 15.92 -29.89
N LYS A 228 7.40 16.38 -28.65
CA LYS A 228 6.58 15.69 -27.63
C LYS A 228 6.16 16.69 -26.55
N PHE A 229 4.85 16.92 -26.45
CA PHE A 229 4.13 17.93 -25.63
C PHE A 229 3.99 19.33 -26.26
N TYR A 230 2.92 19.50 -27.04
CA TYR A 230 2.40 20.81 -27.45
C TYR A 230 1.86 21.57 -26.24
N LYS A 231 2.72 22.33 -25.54
CA LYS A 231 2.29 23.28 -24.51
C LYS A 231 1.72 24.52 -25.22
N THR A 232 0.41 24.56 -25.38
CA THR A 232 -0.30 25.71 -25.97
C THR A 232 -0.50 26.74 -24.86
N ASP A 233 0.51 27.56 -24.60
CA ASP A 233 0.44 28.56 -23.54
C ASP A 233 -0.38 29.79 -24.02
N VAL A 234 -1.37 30.18 -23.21
CA VAL A 234 -2.24 31.34 -23.45
C VAL A 234 -1.58 32.56 -22.80
N LEU A 235 -0.76 33.34 -23.52
CA LEU A 235 0.12 34.38 -22.93
C LEU A 235 -0.58 35.32 -21.94
N VAL A 236 -1.71 35.92 -22.35
CA VAL A 236 -2.46 36.85 -21.48
C VAL A 236 -3.02 36.13 -20.25
N CYS A 237 -3.65 34.96 -20.41
CA CYS A 237 -4.18 34.20 -19.28
C CYS A 237 -3.07 33.67 -18.37
N VAL A 238 -1.93 33.25 -18.91
CA VAL A 238 -0.77 32.78 -18.15
C VAL A 238 -0.20 33.91 -17.31
N ASN A 239 0.01 35.10 -17.89
CA ASN A 239 0.50 36.24 -17.12
C ASN A 239 -0.50 36.66 -16.03
N LEU A 240 -1.80 36.68 -16.33
CA LEU A 240 -2.83 36.95 -15.33
C LEU A 240 -2.78 35.93 -14.19
N ILE A 241 -2.70 34.62 -14.50
CA ILE A 241 -2.58 33.58 -13.47
C ILE A 241 -1.27 33.70 -12.69
N GLN A 242 -0.16 34.04 -13.35
CA GLN A 242 1.16 34.17 -12.73
C GLN A 242 1.25 35.37 -11.78
N LYS A 243 0.47 36.42 -12.01
CA LYS A 243 0.29 37.57 -11.10
C LYS A 243 -0.89 37.41 -10.14
N GLY A 244 -1.71 36.38 -10.32
CA GLY A 244 -2.81 36.03 -9.42
C GLY A 244 -2.34 35.53 -8.06
N GLU A 245 -3.13 35.71 -7.02
CA GLU A 245 -2.77 35.25 -5.67
C GLU A 245 -2.86 33.72 -5.55
N LYS A 246 -2.11 33.16 -4.59
CA LYS A 246 -2.18 31.73 -4.27
C LYS A 246 -3.54 31.33 -3.68
N GLN A 247 -4.24 32.27 -3.05
CA GLN A 247 -5.59 32.14 -2.51
C GLN A 247 -6.40 33.37 -2.94
N GLU A 248 -7.61 33.17 -3.49
CA GLU A 248 -8.46 34.26 -3.98
C GLU A 248 -9.28 34.86 -2.82
N GLU A 249 -8.61 35.64 -1.96
CA GLU A 249 -9.25 36.35 -0.84
C GLU A 249 -9.61 37.81 -1.22
N ASN A 250 -8.86 38.43 -2.13
CA ASN A 250 -8.99 39.85 -2.45
C ASN A 250 -9.93 40.14 -3.65
N ILE A 251 -10.48 41.36 -3.70
CA ILE A 251 -11.31 41.87 -4.80
C ILE A 251 -10.55 41.81 -6.14
N SER A 252 -9.24 42.08 -6.13
CA SER A 252 -8.34 41.92 -7.29
C SER A 252 -8.44 40.54 -7.93
N SER A 253 -8.41 39.51 -7.08
CA SER A 253 -8.44 38.11 -7.47
C SER A 253 -9.80 37.73 -8.08
N SER A 254 -10.89 38.32 -7.58
CA SER A 254 -12.23 38.20 -8.16
C SER A 254 -12.34 38.80 -9.57
N ILE A 255 -11.87 40.04 -9.75
CA ILE A 255 -11.93 40.73 -11.04
C ILE A 255 -11.05 40.02 -12.08
N ARG A 256 -9.86 39.59 -11.66
CA ARG A 256 -8.95 38.80 -12.48
C ARG A 256 -9.56 37.45 -12.88
N GLY A 257 -10.18 36.74 -11.93
CA GLY A 257 -10.91 35.50 -12.19
C GLY A 257 -12.09 35.68 -13.15
N ALA A 258 -12.85 36.77 -12.98
CA ALA A 258 -13.94 37.14 -13.87
C ALA A 258 -13.43 37.42 -15.30
N ALA A 259 -12.35 38.19 -15.46
CA ALA A 259 -11.74 38.45 -16.76
C ALA A 259 -11.30 37.16 -17.46
N ILE A 260 -10.62 36.25 -16.76
CA ILE A 260 -10.20 34.96 -17.33
C ILE A 260 -11.41 34.08 -17.66
N SER A 261 -12.46 34.06 -16.82
CA SER A 261 -13.71 33.35 -17.11
C SER A 261 -14.38 33.88 -18.38
N MET A 262 -14.44 35.20 -18.57
CA MET A 262 -14.98 35.80 -19.80
C MET A 262 -14.15 35.43 -21.04
N LEU A 263 -12.82 35.43 -20.93
CA LEU A 263 -11.92 34.97 -22.00
C LEU A 263 -12.10 33.49 -22.33
N CYS A 264 -12.28 32.63 -21.31
CA CYS A 264 -12.56 31.21 -21.51
C CYS A 264 -13.96 30.96 -22.10
N LYS A 265 -14.93 31.81 -21.78
CA LYS A 265 -16.26 31.80 -22.42
C LYS A 265 -16.17 32.19 -23.89
N MET A 266 -15.31 33.16 -24.23
CA MET A 266 -15.02 33.55 -25.61
C MET A 266 -14.29 32.45 -26.38
N ASN A 267 -13.35 31.72 -25.77
CA ASN A 267 -12.70 30.57 -26.38
C ASN A 267 -12.76 29.29 -25.52
N PRO A 268 -13.87 28.52 -25.62
CA PRO A 268 -14.05 27.29 -24.83
C PRO A 268 -12.97 26.23 -25.08
N SER A 269 -12.35 26.21 -26.26
CA SER A 269 -11.34 25.19 -26.62
C SER A 269 -10.09 25.24 -25.74
N GLN A 270 -9.77 26.40 -25.16
CA GLN A 270 -8.58 26.57 -24.32
C GLN A 270 -8.90 26.56 -22.82
N ALA A 271 -10.17 26.41 -22.42
CA ALA A 271 -10.56 26.42 -21.01
C ALA A 271 -9.85 25.30 -20.20
N LEU A 272 -9.65 24.12 -20.81
CA LEU A 272 -8.88 23.02 -20.20
C LEU A 272 -7.38 23.35 -20.06
N ALA A 273 -6.79 24.07 -21.02
CA ALA A 273 -5.39 24.50 -20.96
C ALA A 273 -5.19 25.54 -19.85
N VAL A 274 -6.11 26.50 -19.73
CA VAL A 274 -6.12 27.49 -18.63
C VAL A 274 -6.30 26.80 -17.28
N ARG A 275 -7.23 25.83 -17.16
CA ARG A 275 -7.39 24.99 -15.95
C ARG A 275 -6.09 24.29 -15.58
N SER A 276 -5.42 23.67 -16.54
CA SER A 276 -4.14 22.99 -16.31
C SER A 276 -3.06 23.97 -15.84
N LYS A 277 -3.07 25.22 -16.34
CA LYS A 277 -2.10 26.25 -15.93
C LYS A 277 -2.31 26.74 -14.51
N CYS A 278 -3.56 26.89 -14.05
CA CYS A 278 -3.88 27.19 -12.66
C CYS A 278 -3.27 26.15 -11.70
N VAL A 279 -3.35 24.88 -12.09
CA VAL A 279 -2.78 23.75 -11.33
C VAL A 279 -1.26 23.73 -11.38
N GLU A 280 -0.65 23.93 -12.57
CA GLU A 280 0.81 24.01 -12.74
C GLU A 280 1.43 25.12 -11.88
N LEU A 281 0.76 26.27 -11.80
CA LEU A 281 1.25 27.43 -11.04
C LEU A 281 0.78 27.47 -9.58
N CYS A 282 -0.09 26.55 -9.16
CA CYS A 282 -0.73 26.53 -7.83
C CYS A 282 -1.33 27.89 -7.44
N ARG A 283 -2.10 28.50 -8.36
CA ARG A 283 -2.74 29.82 -8.19
C ARG A 283 -4.18 29.78 -8.68
N MET A 284 -5.03 30.60 -8.07
CA MET A 284 -6.45 30.77 -8.44
C MET A 284 -7.29 29.46 -8.46
N PRO A 285 -7.45 28.80 -7.29
CA PRO A 285 -8.18 27.53 -7.19
C PRO A 285 -9.69 27.64 -7.46
N ALA A 286 -10.36 28.74 -7.08
CA ALA A 286 -11.78 28.99 -7.33
C ALA A 286 -12.04 29.11 -8.83
N LEU A 287 -11.16 29.79 -9.57
CA LEU A 287 -11.23 29.85 -11.04
C LEU A 287 -11.13 28.45 -11.67
N ALA A 288 -10.20 27.61 -11.21
CA ALA A 288 -10.05 26.24 -11.74
C ALA A 288 -11.32 25.38 -11.54
N ILE A 289 -12.02 25.57 -10.41
CA ILE A 289 -13.30 24.92 -10.13
C ILE A 289 -14.40 25.51 -11.02
N ALA A 290 -14.53 26.84 -11.09
CA ALA A 290 -15.54 27.51 -11.90
C ALA A 290 -15.45 27.12 -13.38
N LEU A 291 -14.23 27.06 -13.94
CA LEU A 291 -14.00 26.58 -15.31
C LEU A 291 -14.40 25.12 -15.48
N SER A 292 -14.16 24.27 -14.49
CA SER A 292 -14.56 22.85 -14.53
C SER A 292 -16.09 22.69 -14.49
N LEU A 293 -16.79 23.52 -13.72
CA LEU A 293 -18.24 23.55 -13.66
C LEU A 293 -18.86 24.06 -14.98
N ASP A 294 -18.30 25.12 -15.56
CA ASP A 294 -18.74 25.68 -16.84
C ASP A 294 -18.59 24.69 -18.01
N ILE A 295 -17.56 23.83 -17.96
CA ILE A 295 -17.36 22.75 -18.94
C ILE A 295 -18.38 21.63 -18.73
N SER A 296 -18.58 21.20 -17.47
CA SER A 296 -19.53 20.15 -17.10
C SER A 296 -20.97 20.47 -17.52
N ASN A 297 -21.40 21.73 -17.37
CA ASN A 297 -22.75 22.17 -17.74
C ASN A 297 -23.01 22.21 -19.26
N LYS A 298 -21.97 22.24 -20.10
CA LYS A 298 -22.09 22.32 -21.56
C LYS A 298 -21.95 20.98 -22.28
N SER A 299 -21.29 20.00 -21.67
CA SER A 299 -21.09 18.67 -22.25
C SER A 299 -22.19 17.69 -21.84
N SER A 300 -23.36 17.81 -22.45
CA SER A 300 -24.51 16.93 -22.19
C SER A 300 -24.42 15.60 -22.96
N GLY A 301 -23.43 14.73 -22.65
CA GLY A 301 -23.43 13.37 -23.21
C GLY A 301 -22.25 12.44 -22.89
N GLU A 302 -20.99 12.92 -22.82
CA GLU A 302 -19.83 11.99 -22.78
C GLU A 302 -18.76 12.30 -21.71
N ASN A 303 -18.73 13.51 -21.14
CA ASN A 303 -17.70 13.95 -20.19
C ASN A 303 -18.23 14.18 -18.75
N GLU A 304 -19.32 13.51 -18.36
CA GLU A 304 -19.89 13.67 -17.02
C GLU A 304 -18.88 13.35 -15.90
N GLY A 305 -17.88 12.49 -16.13
CA GLY A 305 -16.86 12.12 -15.14
C GLY A 305 -15.66 13.08 -14.96
N ASP A 306 -15.48 14.08 -15.82
CA ASP A 306 -14.22 14.88 -15.85
C ASP A 306 -13.99 15.66 -14.55
N MET A 307 -15.02 16.27 -13.98
CA MET A 307 -14.87 17.03 -12.73
C MET A 307 -14.44 16.14 -11.55
N VAL A 308 -15.07 14.99 -11.37
CA VAL A 308 -14.75 14.04 -10.28
C VAL A 308 -13.34 13.49 -10.46
N ALA A 309 -12.95 13.15 -11.70
CA ALA A 309 -11.59 12.72 -12.01
C ALA A 309 -10.55 13.84 -11.75
N PHE A 310 -10.86 15.07 -12.16
CA PHE A 310 -10.00 16.23 -11.97
C PHE A 310 -9.75 16.52 -10.48
N VAL A 311 -10.82 16.68 -9.67
CA VAL A 311 -10.67 16.98 -8.24
C VAL A 311 -10.02 15.81 -7.49
N SER A 312 -10.34 14.57 -7.87
CA SER A 312 -9.67 13.40 -7.32
C SER A 312 -8.17 13.40 -7.65
N GLY A 313 -7.79 13.79 -8.88
CA GLY A 313 -6.41 13.92 -9.29
C GLY A 313 -5.63 14.99 -8.52
N LEU A 314 -6.26 16.12 -8.18
CA LEU A 314 -5.64 17.17 -7.35
C LEU A 314 -5.34 16.69 -5.93
N LEU A 315 -6.19 15.85 -5.35
CA LEU A 315 -6.06 15.37 -3.96
C LEU A 315 -5.24 14.08 -3.83
N LEU A 316 -5.36 13.18 -4.79
CA LEU A 316 -4.74 11.85 -4.79
C LEU A 316 -3.46 11.79 -5.62
N GLY A 317 -3.14 12.84 -6.39
CA GLY A 317 -1.93 12.93 -7.20
C GLY A 317 -0.65 12.94 -6.36
N ASN A 318 0.48 12.57 -6.97
CA ASN A 318 1.76 12.42 -6.26
C ASN A 318 2.36 13.76 -5.77
N ASP A 319 1.93 14.89 -6.33
CA ASP A 319 2.46 16.21 -5.98
C ASP A 319 1.87 16.74 -4.67
N GLN A 320 2.72 16.89 -3.66
CA GLN A 320 2.34 17.40 -2.36
C GLN A 320 2.00 18.90 -2.37
N ALA A 321 2.62 19.69 -3.25
CA ALA A 321 2.39 21.13 -3.33
C ALA A 321 0.98 21.44 -3.86
N ILE A 322 0.58 20.77 -4.94
CA ILE A 322 -0.78 20.88 -5.51
C ILE A 322 -1.83 20.45 -4.49
N ARG A 323 -1.60 19.33 -3.81
CA ARG A 323 -2.50 18.80 -2.79
C ARG A 323 -2.69 19.77 -1.62
N ASN A 324 -1.60 20.34 -1.11
CA ASN A 324 -1.62 21.29 0.00
C ASN A 324 -2.30 22.61 -0.41
N TRP A 325 -2.02 23.10 -1.63
CA TRP A 325 -2.64 24.30 -2.18
C TRP A 325 -4.17 24.17 -2.27
N PHE A 326 -4.65 23.06 -2.85
CA PHE A 326 -6.08 22.82 -2.98
C PHE A 326 -6.74 22.52 -1.62
N ALA A 327 -6.08 21.78 -0.73
CA ALA A 327 -6.57 21.55 0.63
C ALA A 327 -6.70 22.86 1.43
N LEU A 328 -5.77 23.81 1.25
CA LEU A 328 -5.85 25.13 1.89
C LEU A 328 -7.07 25.91 1.39
N PHE A 329 -7.32 25.91 0.08
CA PHE A 329 -8.50 26.54 -0.51
C PHE A 329 -9.80 26.03 0.12
N ILE A 330 -9.97 24.71 0.21
CA ILE A 330 -11.16 24.08 0.80
C ILE A 330 -11.34 24.48 2.26
N ARG A 331 -10.24 24.58 3.04
CA ARG A 331 -10.28 24.98 4.45
C ARG A 331 -10.61 26.46 4.65
N THR A 332 -10.07 27.33 3.79
CA THR A 332 -10.33 28.78 3.84
C THR A 332 -11.78 29.08 3.44
N GLY A 333 -12.28 28.49 2.34
CA GLY A 333 -13.65 28.70 1.86
C GLY A 333 -14.75 28.25 2.83
N GLN A 334 -14.45 27.36 3.78
CA GLN A 334 -15.38 26.95 4.85
C GLN A 334 -15.46 27.95 6.01
N LYS A 335 -14.42 28.75 6.23
CA LYS A 335 -14.37 29.68 7.37
C LYS A 335 -15.01 31.03 7.05
N ARG A 336 -14.82 31.53 5.82
CA ARG A 336 -15.22 32.89 5.43
C ARG A 336 -16.43 32.86 4.49
N LYS A 337 -17.63 32.90 5.06
CA LYS A 337 -18.89 32.89 4.30
C LYS A 337 -19.05 34.20 3.50
N GLY A 338 -19.37 34.10 2.21
CA GLY A 338 -19.66 35.25 1.34
C GLY A 338 -18.50 35.71 0.45
N GLU A 339 -17.30 35.16 0.61
CA GLU A 339 -16.17 35.40 -0.30
C GLU A 339 -16.24 34.50 -1.55
N LEU A 340 -15.54 34.88 -2.62
CA LEU A 340 -15.48 34.14 -3.88
C LEU A 340 -15.10 32.67 -3.70
N SER A 341 -14.15 32.41 -2.80
CA SER A 341 -13.68 31.07 -2.45
C SER A 341 -14.78 30.21 -1.82
N SER A 342 -15.62 30.81 -0.97
CA SER A 342 -16.77 30.17 -0.35
C SER A 342 -17.89 29.91 -1.35
N THR A 343 -18.16 30.85 -2.25
CA THR A 343 -19.15 30.68 -3.32
C THR A 343 -18.74 29.57 -4.30
N ALA A 344 -17.48 29.55 -4.74
CA ALA A 344 -16.98 28.49 -5.63
C ALA A 344 -16.98 27.11 -4.94
N LEU A 345 -16.67 27.06 -3.64
CA LEU A 345 -16.79 25.84 -2.85
C LEU A 345 -18.25 25.38 -2.71
N GLN A 346 -19.20 26.29 -2.50
CA GLN A 346 -20.61 25.95 -2.43
C GLN A 346 -21.13 25.45 -3.77
N GLN A 347 -20.74 26.06 -4.88
CA GLN A 347 -21.07 25.57 -6.23
C GLN A 347 -20.52 24.15 -6.48
N LEU A 348 -19.31 23.85 -6.01
CA LEU A 348 -18.76 22.49 -6.05
C LEU A 348 -19.59 21.53 -5.19
N ARG A 349 -20.01 21.94 -3.98
CA ARG A 349 -20.88 21.13 -3.12
C ARG A 349 -22.22 20.84 -3.78
N ASP A 350 -22.86 21.86 -4.34
CA ASP A 350 -24.16 21.76 -5.00
C ASP A 350 -24.08 20.81 -6.21
N GLU A 351 -23.00 20.87 -6.99
CA GLU A 351 -22.80 19.96 -8.14
C GLU A 351 -22.52 18.51 -7.70
N LEU A 352 -21.71 18.30 -6.66
CA LEU A 352 -21.50 16.95 -6.10
C LEU A 352 -22.80 16.38 -5.51
N LEU A 353 -23.60 17.22 -4.84
CA LEU A 353 -24.90 16.84 -4.30
C LEU A 353 -25.91 16.51 -5.41
N ARG A 354 -25.94 17.31 -6.48
CA ARG A 354 -26.78 17.05 -7.67
C ARG A 354 -26.46 15.70 -8.31
N ARG A 355 -25.17 15.36 -8.39
CA ARG A 355 -24.70 14.06 -8.90
C ARG A 355 -25.08 12.91 -7.99
N LEU A 356 -24.95 13.07 -6.67
CA LEU A 356 -25.46 12.10 -5.70
C LEU A 356 -26.97 11.88 -5.89
N GLN A 357 -27.76 12.95 -5.98
CA GLN A 357 -29.20 12.88 -6.21
C GLN A 357 -29.55 12.19 -7.53
N THR A 358 -28.79 12.45 -8.60
CA THR A 358 -29.01 11.80 -9.90
C THR A 358 -28.81 10.28 -9.81
N ILE A 359 -27.75 9.83 -9.12
CA ILE A 359 -27.48 8.41 -8.89
C ILE A 359 -28.56 7.77 -8.01
N ILE A 360 -28.99 8.46 -6.94
CA ILE A 360 -30.01 7.95 -6.01
C ILE A 360 -31.38 7.88 -6.70
N ASN A 361 -31.77 8.89 -7.49
CA ASN A 361 -33.03 8.89 -8.24
C ASN A 361 -33.05 7.79 -9.32
N ALA A 362 -31.89 7.43 -9.88
CA ALA A 362 -31.76 6.30 -10.79
C ALA A 362 -31.80 4.93 -10.08
N SER A 363 -31.58 4.88 -8.76
CA SER A 363 -31.69 3.66 -7.96
C SER A 363 -33.13 3.43 -7.51
N GLN A 364 -33.91 2.71 -8.33
CA GLN A 364 -35.25 2.28 -7.92
C GLN A 364 -35.13 1.18 -6.83
N ASN A 365 -35.87 1.33 -5.72
CA ASN A 365 -35.89 0.41 -4.57
C ASN A 365 -34.52 0.11 -3.92
N GLY A 366 -33.58 1.05 -4.00
CA GLY A 366 -32.25 0.91 -3.38
C GLY A 366 -31.31 -0.06 -4.12
N GLN A 367 -31.65 -0.50 -5.33
CA GLN A 367 -30.73 -1.27 -6.18
C GLN A 367 -29.92 -0.34 -7.09
N LEU A 368 -28.60 -0.44 -7.03
CA LEU A 368 -27.70 0.38 -7.86
C LEU A 368 -27.49 -0.26 -9.25
N PRO A 369 -27.77 0.47 -10.35
CA PRO A 369 -27.50 -0.01 -11.70
C PRO A 369 -25.99 -0.15 -11.97
N ASN A 370 -25.58 -1.23 -12.66
CA ASN A 370 -24.17 -1.55 -12.94
C ASN A 370 -23.38 -0.39 -13.58
N ASN A 371 -24.04 0.39 -14.45
CA ASN A 371 -23.42 1.52 -15.15
C ASN A 371 -23.04 2.67 -14.20
N LEU A 372 -23.73 2.78 -13.05
CA LEU A 372 -23.53 3.85 -12.07
C LEU A 372 -22.67 3.42 -10.88
N VAL A 373 -22.45 2.12 -10.66
CA VAL A 373 -21.64 1.61 -9.52
C VAL A 373 -20.22 2.15 -9.52
N VAL A 374 -19.59 2.25 -10.71
CA VAL A 374 -18.23 2.79 -10.85
C VAL A 374 -18.19 4.29 -10.55
N GLN A 375 -19.18 5.04 -11.04
CA GLN A 375 -19.30 6.47 -10.79
C GLN A 375 -19.57 6.76 -9.31
N ALA A 376 -20.47 5.98 -8.68
CA ALA A 376 -20.76 6.05 -7.26
C ALA A 376 -19.52 5.73 -6.41
N SER A 377 -18.76 4.69 -6.78
CA SER A 377 -17.49 4.34 -6.11
C SER A 377 -16.45 5.47 -6.20
N ALA A 378 -16.30 6.09 -7.38
CA ALA A 378 -15.40 7.22 -7.57
C ALA A 378 -15.81 8.44 -6.72
N LEU A 379 -17.12 8.71 -6.64
CA LEU A 379 -17.69 9.79 -5.85
C LEU A 379 -17.47 9.57 -4.34
N LEU A 380 -17.73 8.36 -3.82
CA LEU A 380 -17.45 8.02 -2.42
C LEU A 380 -15.96 8.18 -2.08
N ARG A 381 -15.06 7.75 -2.98
CA ARG A 381 -13.60 7.96 -2.81
C ARG A 381 -13.25 9.45 -2.80
N LEU A 382 -13.86 10.26 -3.65
CA LEU A 382 -13.66 11.72 -3.65
C LEU A 382 -14.12 12.34 -2.32
N TYR A 383 -15.30 11.97 -1.81
CA TYR A 383 -15.78 12.44 -0.50
C TYR A 383 -14.84 12.03 0.64
N CYS A 384 -14.29 10.80 0.60
CA CYS A 384 -13.25 10.37 1.55
C CYS A 384 -11.99 11.23 1.46
N ALA A 385 -11.51 11.55 0.25
CA ALA A 385 -10.34 12.41 0.03
C ALA A 385 -10.59 13.85 0.51
N LEU A 386 -11.76 14.42 0.21
CA LEU A 386 -12.15 15.75 0.66
C LEU A 386 -12.20 15.82 2.19
N ARG A 387 -12.74 14.79 2.85
CA ARG A 387 -12.84 14.75 4.32
C ARG A 387 -11.51 14.50 5.00
N GLY A 388 -10.74 13.54 4.47
CA GLY A 388 -9.51 13.05 5.08
C GLY A 388 -8.29 13.93 4.81
N ILE A 389 -8.14 14.43 3.58
CA ILE A 389 -6.98 15.22 3.15
C ILE A 389 -7.31 16.72 3.23
N ALA A 390 -8.39 17.15 2.55
CA ALA A 390 -8.75 18.57 2.52
C ALA A 390 -9.38 19.05 3.84
N GLY A 391 -9.99 18.15 4.62
CA GLY A 391 -10.56 18.47 5.93
C GLY A 391 -11.94 19.14 5.84
N ILE A 392 -12.73 18.83 4.81
CA ILE A 392 -14.09 19.37 4.66
C ILE A 392 -15.02 18.91 5.79
N LYS A 393 -15.86 19.81 6.32
CA LYS A 393 -17.01 19.43 7.13
C LYS A 393 -18.24 19.24 6.23
N PHE A 394 -18.84 18.06 6.28
CA PHE A 394 -20.07 17.75 5.55
C PHE A 394 -21.26 18.52 6.13
N GLN A 395 -22.17 18.94 5.27
CA GLN A 395 -23.49 19.46 5.63
C GLN A 395 -24.49 18.30 5.83
N ASP A 396 -25.57 18.55 6.56
CA ASP A 396 -26.57 17.50 6.88
C ASP A 396 -27.20 16.90 5.61
N ASP A 397 -27.48 17.71 4.59
CA ASP A 397 -27.99 17.24 3.30
C ASP A 397 -27.01 16.30 2.58
N GLU A 398 -25.70 16.60 2.61
CA GLU A 398 -24.66 15.75 2.04
C GLU A 398 -24.57 14.43 2.82
N VAL A 399 -24.59 14.48 4.16
CA VAL A 399 -24.55 13.28 5.01
C VAL A 399 -25.75 12.37 4.72
N ASN A 400 -26.95 12.95 4.64
CA ASN A 400 -28.18 12.23 4.30
C ASN A 400 -28.04 11.45 2.99
N MET A 401 -27.59 12.13 1.92
CA MET A 401 -27.45 11.52 0.59
C MET A 401 -26.30 10.50 0.53
N ILE A 402 -25.16 10.78 1.17
CA ILE A 402 -24.04 9.84 1.24
C ILE A 402 -24.47 8.56 1.97
N VAL A 403 -25.16 8.67 3.11
CA VAL A 403 -25.64 7.51 3.86
C VAL A 403 -26.65 6.71 3.04
N GLN A 404 -27.60 7.36 2.34
CA GLN A 404 -28.53 6.67 1.43
C GLN A 404 -27.80 5.93 0.29
N LEU A 405 -26.77 6.55 -0.30
CA LEU A 405 -25.96 5.88 -1.31
C LEU A 405 -25.19 4.69 -0.73
N LEU A 406 -24.61 4.82 0.46
CA LEU A 406 -23.87 3.74 1.14
C LEU A 406 -24.76 2.54 1.43
N ILE A 407 -26.01 2.76 1.84
CA ILE A 407 -26.96 1.70 2.18
C ILE A 407 -27.58 1.06 0.93
N SER A 408 -27.29 1.58 -0.26
CA SER A 408 -27.80 0.98 -1.50
C SER A 408 -27.19 -0.40 -1.75
N HIS A 409 -27.98 -1.30 -2.34
CA HIS A 409 -27.62 -2.68 -2.64
C HIS A 409 -27.13 -2.79 -4.09
N PRO A 410 -25.82 -2.97 -4.34
CA PRO A 410 -25.32 -3.21 -5.69
C PRO A 410 -25.62 -4.65 -6.13
N SER A 411 -25.61 -4.86 -7.45
CA SER A 411 -25.61 -6.21 -8.02
C SER A 411 -24.32 -6.98 -7.67
N PRO A 412 -24.32 -8.33 -7.69
CA PRO A 412 -23.15 -9.16 -7.39
C PRO A 412 -22.12 -9.15 -8.54
N THR A 413 -21.52 -7.98 -8.78
CA THR A 413 -20.45 -7.76 -9.74
C THR A 413 -19.15 -7.41 -9.01
N PRO A 414 -17.96 -7.60 -9.60
CA PRO A 414 -16.68 -7.18 -9.00
C PRO A 414 -16.65 -5.68 -8.66
N ALA A 415 -17.31 -4.85 -9.47
CA ALA A 415 -17.49 -3.42 -9.19
C ALA A 415 -18.37 -3.17 -7.96
N GLY A 416 -19.44 -3.96 -7.78
CA GLY A 416 -20.30 -3.94 -6.59
C GLY A 416 -19.56 -4.34 -5.31
N VAL A 417 -18.75 -5.40 -5.36
CA VAL A 417 -17.89 -5.84 -4.24
C VAL A 417 -16.93 -4.72 -3.82
N ARG A 418 -16.32 -4.04 -4.79
CA ARG A 418 -15.44 -2.89 -4.54
C ARG A 418 -16.20 -1.70 -3.95
N PHE A 419 -17.41 -1.40 -4.44
CA PHE A 419 -18.27 -0.35 -3.92
C PHE A 419 -18.60 -0.57 -2.43
N VAL A 420 -19.05 -1.78 -2.08
CA VAL A 420 -19.33 -2.20 -0.69
C VAL A 420 -18.09 -2.02 0.19
N SER A 421 -16.94 -2.48 -0.30
CA SER A 421 -15.67 -2.40 0.44
C SER A 421 -15.26 -0.95 0.73
N ILE A 422 -15.40 -0.07 -0.27
CA ILE A 422 -15.18 1.38 -0.12
C ILE A 422 -16.19 1.99 0.86
N GLY A 423 -17.46 1.60 0.77
CA GLY A 423 -18.51 2.08 1.64
C GLY A 423 -18.27 1.74 3.11
N LEU A 424 -17.86 0.50 3.40
CA LEU A 424 -17.47 0.08 4.74
C LEU A 424 -16.28 0.89 5.27
N CYS A 425 -15.26 1.07 4.44
CA CYS A 425 -14.09 1.88 4.78
C CYS A 425 -14.45 3.34 5.05
N MET A 426 -15.40 3.90 4.30
CA MET A 426 -15.89 5.27 4.47
C MET A 426 -16.63 5.46 5.80
N LEU A 427 -17.48 4.50 6.21
CA LEU A 427 -18.17 4.53 7.51
C LEU A 427 -17.19 4.59 8.68
N ILE A 428 -16.01 3.95 8.55
CA ILE A 428 -14.96 3.97 9.58
C ILE A 428 -14.11 5.24 9.51
N ALA A 429 -13.72 5.66 8.31
CA ALA A 429 -12.89 6.85 8.12
C ALA A 429 -13.64 8.15 8.49
N CYS A 430 -14.95 8.19 8.30
CA CYS A 430 -15.79 9.38 8.46
C CYS A 430 -16.85 9.19 9.55
N PRO A 431 -16.52 9.41 10.85
CA PRO A 431 -17.46 9.22 11.96
C PRO A 431 -18.67 10.17 11.92
N SER A 432 -18.58 11.30 11.20
CA SER A 432 -19.69 12.24 11.03
C SER A 432 -20.90 11.65 10.28
N LEU A 433 -20.74 10.51 9.61
CA LEU A 433 -21.86 9.82 8.95
C LEU A 433 -22.74 9.06 9.95
N VAL A 434 -22.16 8.67 11.09
CA VAL A 434 -22.79 7.82 12.13
C VAL A 434 -23.11 8.67 13.38
N SER A 435 -23.06 10.00 13.28
CA SER A 435 -23.34 10.87 14.44
C SER A 435 -24.82 10.99 14.76
N LEU A 436 -25.71 10.78 13.79
CA LEU A 436 -27.16 10.78 13.98
C LEU A 436 -27.67 9.34 14.21
N PRO A 437 -28.54 9.11 15.21
CA PRO A 437 -28.98 7.77 15.59
C PRO A 437 -29.78 7.04 14.49
N GLU A 438 -30.49 7.79 13.63
CA GLU A 438 -31.21 7.19 12.50
C GLU A 438 -30.26 6.65 11.41
N HIS A 439 -29.21 7.42 11.08
CA HIS A 439 -28.20 6.99 10.11
C HIS A 439 -27.37 5.85 10.64
N GLU A 440 -27.08 5.88 11.94
CA GLU A 440 -26.43 4.80 12.63
C GLU A 440 -27.22 3.49 12.52
N ARG A 441 -28.50 3.49 12.92
CA ARG A 441 -29.35 2.29 12.84
C ARG A 441 -29.35 1.69 11.43
N LYS A 442 -29.56 2.53 10.41
CA LYS A 442 -29.59 2.07 9.01
C LYS A 442 -28.23 1.55 8.54
N SER A 443 -27.13 2.17 8.96
CA SER A 443 -25.78 1.70 8.63
C SER A 443 -25.49 0.35 9.27
N ILE A 444 -25.90 0.13 10.52
CA ILE A 444 -25.76 -1.16 11.22
C ILE A 444 -26.60 -2.24 10.53
N GLU A 445 -27.86 -1.95 10.17
CA GLU A 445 -28.72 -2.86 9.42
C GLU A 445 -28.11 -3.25 8.07
N TRP A 446 -27.46 -2.31 7.38
CA TRP A 446 -26.75 -2.56 6.14
C TRP A 446 -25.52 -3.45 6.34
N VAL A 447 -24.69 -3.22 7.37
CA VAL A 447 -23.56 -4.12 7.68
C VAL A 447 -24.06 -5.52 8.07
N GLN A 448 -25.15 -5.64 8.82
CA GLN A 448 -25.78 -6.93 9.12
C GLN A 448 -26.32 -7.63 7.86
N TRP A 449 -26.84 -6.86 6.89
CA TRP A 449 -27.22 -7.40 5.59
C TRP A 449 -26.00 -7.93 4.82
N LEU A 450 -24.86 -7.21 4.81
CA LEU A 450 -23.63 -7.67 4.16
C LEU A 450 -23.14 -9.02 4.70
N VAL A 451 -23.20 -9.22 6.01
CA VAL A 451 -22.80 -10.48 6.64
C VAL A 451 -23.72 -11.63 6.23
N ARG A 452 -25.03 -11.37 6.03
CA ARG A 452 -25.98 -12.40 5.59
C ARG A 452 -25.82 -12.78 4.12
N GLU A 453 -25.52 -11.80 3.27
CA GLU A 453 -25.42 -11.99 1.82
C GLU A 453 -24.01 -12.33 1.32
N GLU A 454 -23.02 -12.46 2.22
CA GLU A 454 -21.62 -12.81 1.87
C GLU A 454 -21.55 -14.04 0.94
N ALA A 455 -22.24 -15.12 1.29
CA ALA A 455 -22.23 -16.37 0.53
C ALA A 455 -22.86 -16.24 -0.87
N TYR A 456 -23.85 -15.35 -1.02
CA TYR A 456 -24.48 -15.08 -2.32
C TYR A 456 -23.55 -14.26 -3.22
N PHE A 457 -22.88 -13.24 -2.68
CA PHE A 457 -21.91 -12.45 -3.44
C PHE A 457 -20.67 -13.26 -3.83
N GLU A 458 -20.19 -14.14 -2.97
CA GLU A 458 -19.03 -15.01 -3.26
C GLU A 458 -19.35 -16.00 -4.40
N SER A 459 -20.52 -16.65 -4.36
CA SER A 459 -20.94 -17.60 -5.39
C SER A 459 -21.31 -16.95 -6.73
N ALA A 460 -21.91 -15.76 -6.72
CA ALA A 460 -22.39 -15.09 -7.94
C ALA A 460 -21.34 -14.23 -8.65
N SER A 461 -20.35 -13.67 -7.93
CA SER A 461 -19.36 -12.75 -8.52
C SER A 461 -18.09 -13.43 -9.06
N GLY A 462 -17.81 -14.67 -8.64
CA GLY A 462 -16.65 -15.45 -9.09
C GLY A 462 -15.28 -14.88 -8.69
N VAL A 463 -15.23 -13.91 -7.77
CA VAL A 463 -14.00 -13.30 -7.26
C VAL A 463 -13.67 -13.90 -5.89
N THR A 464 -12.46 -14.43 -5.74
CA THR A 464 -11.99 -15.11 -4.52
C THR A 464 -11.67 -14.17 -3.34
N ALA A 465 -11.66 -12.85 -3.56
CA ALA A 465 -11.41 -11.85 -2.52
C ALA A 465 -12.73 -11.15 -2.17
N SER A 466 -13.41 -11.66 -1.14
CA SER A 466 -14.73 -11.16 -0.73
C SER A 466 -14.60 -9.98 0.24
N PHE A 467 -15.59 -9.08 0.26
CA PHE A 467 -15.73 -8.09 1.33
C PHE A 467 -16.01 -8.77 2.69
N GLY A 468 -16.44 -10.03 2.68
CA GLY A 468 -16.63 -10.88 3.85
C GLY A 468 -15.31 -11.15 4.57
N GLU A 469 -14.27 -11.56 3.85
CA GLU A 469 -12.92 -11.72 4.42
C GLU A 469 -12.42 -10.41 5.08
N MET A 470 -12.68 -9.27 4.43
CA MET A 470 -12.36 -7.95 4.98
C MET A 470 -13.16 -7.64 6.26
N LEU A 471 -14.47 -7.94 6.29
CA LEU A 471 -15.33 -7.79 7.47
C LEU A 471 -14.83 -8.65 8.64
N LEU A 472 -14.49 -9.91 8.39
CA LEU A 472 -13.92 -10.81 9.39
C LEU A 472 -12.57 -10.31 9.91
N LEU A 473 -11.68 -9.90 9.00
CA LEU A 473 -10.37 -9.37 9.38
C LEU A 473 -10.51 -8.13 10.26
N MET A 474 -11.41 -7.21 9.91
CA MET A 474 -11.72 -6.03 10.70
C MET A 474 -12.34 -6.38 12.06
N ALA A 475 -13.25 -7.36 12.11
CA ALA A 475 -13.82 -7.84 13.37
C ALA A 475 -12.73 -8.38 14.31
N ILE A 476 -11.80 -9.18 13.80
CA ILE A 476 -10.70 -9.71 14.59
C ILE A 476 -9.76 -8.59 15.07
N HIS A 477 -9.47 -7.61 14.22
CA HIS A 477 -8.69 -6.44 14.62
C HIS A 477 -9.36 -5.60 15.72
N PHE A 478 -10.67 -5.43 15.65
CA PHE A 478 -11.43 -4.74 16.68
C PHE A 478 -11.41 -5.50 18.02
N HIS A 479 -11.56 -6.84 18.00
CA HIS A 479 -11.44 -7.68 19.19
C HIS A 479 -10.02 -7.70 19.78
N SER A 480 -9.00 -7.68 18.93
CA SER A 480 -7.59 -7.61 19.35
C SER A 480 -7.14 -6.20 19.79
N ASN A 481 -8.02 -5.20 19.69
CA ASN A 481 -7.74 -3.80 19.99
C ASN A 481 -6.59 -3.19 19.17
N GLN A 482 -6.37 -3.70 17.95
CA GLN A 482 -5.29 -3.25 17.07
C GLN A 482 -5.81 -2.26 16.03
N LEU A 483 -6.15 -1.07 16.50
CA LEU A 483 -6.80 -0.06 15.66
C LEU A 483 -5.90 0.47 14.52
N SER A 484 -4.57 0.44 14.68
CA SER A 484 -3.62 0.87 13.65
C SER A 484 -3.70 0.01 12.38
N ALA A 485 -3.82 -1.32 12.54
CA ALA A 485 -3.93 -2.22 11.41
C ALA A 485 -5.24 -2.02 10.64
N ILE A 486 -6.32 -1.61 11.32
CA ILE A 486 -7.57 -1.23 10.68
C ILE A 486 -7.39 0.06 9.88
N CYS A 487 -6.67 1.05 10.44
CA CYS A 487 -6.34 2.27 9.70
C CYS A 487 -5.56 1.95 8.42
N ASP A 488 -4.57 1.05 8.49
CA ASP A 488 -3.78 0.64 7.33
C ASP A 488 -4.63 -0.11 6.30
N LEU A 489 -5.50 -1.03 6.74
CA LEU A 489 -6.45 -1.75 5.87
C LEU A 489 -7.40 -0.78 5.16
N VAL A 490 -8.00 0.17 5.90
CA VAL A 490 -8.88 1.20 5.34
C VAL A 490 -8.14 2.07 4.33
N CYS A 491 -6.90 2.48 4.63
CA CYS A 491 -6.09 3.27 3.71
C CYS A 491 -5.71 2.48 2.44
N ALA A 492 -5.41 1.18 2.57
CA ALA A 492 -5.11 0.30 1.45
C ALA A 492 -6.34 0.12 0.54
N THR A 493 -7.51 -0.15 1.11
CA THR A 493 -8.77 -0.32 0.35
C THR A 493 -9.23 0.97 -0.33
N LEU A 494 -9.10 2.12 0.34
CA LEU A 494 -9.41 3.43 -0.27
C LEU A 494 -8.34 3.88 -1.28
N GLY A 495 -7.14 3.30 -1.23
CA GLY A 495 -5.99 3.70 -2.04
C GLY A 495 -5.46 5.09 -1.71
N MET A 496 -5.59 5.52 -0.45
CA MET A 496 -5.16 6.84 0.02
C MET A 496 -4.78 6.80 1.50
N LYS A 497 -3.76 7.56 1.89
CA LYS A 497 -3.32 7.67 3.30
C LYS A 497 -4.09 8.79 4.00
N ILE A 498 -4.99 8.44 4.92
CA ILE A 498 -5.77 9.39 5.72
C ILE A 498 -5.45 9.18 7.20
N PRO A 499 -5.17 10.25 7.97
CA PRO A 499 -5.01 10.13 9.42
C PRO A 499 -6.38 9.91 10.09
N ILE A 500 -6.68 8.67 10.46
CA ILE A 500 -7.89 8.30 11.21
C ILE A 500 -7.55 8.29 12.71
N ARG A 501 -8.28 9.07 13.52
CA ARG A 501 -8.10 9.07 14.98
C ARG A 501 -8.78 7.85 15.60
N HIS A 502 -8.08 7.16 16.50
CA HIS A 502 -8.61 5.97 17.18
C HIS A 502 -9.96 6.18 17.89
N ASN A 503 -10.18 7.35 18.50
CA ASN A 503 -11.46 7.68 19.17
C ASN A 503 -12.66 7.61 18.22
N ASN A 504 -12.46 7.91 16.94
CA ASN A 504 -13.52 7.92 15.93
C ASN A 504 -14.02 6.50 15.62
N MET A 505 -13.23 5.48 15.94
CA MET A 505 -13.54 4.08 15.65
C MET A 505 -14.20 3.37 16.83
N THR A 506 -14.35 4.02 17.98
CA THR A 506 -14.88 3.41 19.21
C THR A 506 -16.30 2.88 19.04
N ARG A 507 -17.17 3.63 18.38
CA ARG A 507 -18.54 3.20 18.12
C ARG A 507 -18.61 2.03 17.15
N MET A 508 -17.87 2.12 16.05
CA MET A 508 -17.79 1.01 15.09
C MET A 508 -17.18 -0.25 15.72
N LYS A 509 -16.19 -0.09 16.61
CA LYS A 509 -15.66 -1.19 17.41
C LYS A 509 -16.75 -1.85 18.25
N GLN A 510 -17.61 -1.09 18.94
CA GLN A 510 -18.73 -1.65 19.71
C GLN A 510 -19.68 -2.44 18.81
N VAL A 511 -20.11 -1.85 17.69
CA VAL A 511 -20.99 -2.52 16.71
C VAL A 511 -20.37 -3.84 16.22
N PHE A 512 -19.11 -3.82 15.78
CA PHE A 512 -18.44 -5.01 15.29
C PHE A 512 -18.24 -6.07 16.38
N THR A 513 -17.88 -5.68 17.60
CA THR A 513 -17.53 -6.63 18.68
C THR A 513 -18.72 -7.15 19.48
N GLN A 514 -19.80 -6.36 19.58
CA GLN A 514 -20.95 -6.66 20.45
C GLN A 514 -22.22 -7.02 19.67
N GLU A 515 -22.44 -6.42 18.50
CA GLU A 515 -23.72 -6.55 17.76
C GLU A 515 -23.62 -7.45 16.52
N ILE A 516 -22.52 -7.37 15.77
CA ILE A 516 -22.38 -8.07 14.48
C ILE A 516 -21.56 -9.36 14.63
N PHE A 517 -20.33 -9.24 15.13
CA PHE A 517 -19.38 -10.32 15.25
C PHE A 517 -18.95 -10.50 16.70
N THR A 518 -19.79 -11.16 17.50
CA THR A 518 -19.46 -11.49 18.90
C THR A 518 -18.19 -12.36 18.97
N GLU A 519 -17.50 -12.34 20.12
CA GLU A 519 -16.27 -13.16 20.34
C GLU A 519 -16.50 -14.63 19.95
N GLN A 520 -17.71 -15.17 20.23
CA GLN A 520 -18.11 -16.53 19.87
C GLN A 520 -18.17 -16.76 18.35
N VAL A 521 -18.83 -15.87 17.60
CA VAL A 521 -19.00 -16.00 16.13
C VAL A 521 -17.66 -15.87 15.42
N VAL A 522 -16.82 -14.93 15.84
CA VAL A 522 -15.46 -14.74 15.31
C VAL A 522 -14.60 -15.98 15.58
N THR A 523 -14.66 -16.53 16.79
CA THR A 523 -13.90 -17.73 17.15
C THR A 523 -14.33 -18.94 16.31
N ALA A 524 -15.63 -19.11 16.04
CA ALA A 524 -16.13 -20.20 15.20
C ALA A 524 -15.72 -20.05 13.72
N HIS A 525 -15.69 -18.82 13.19
CA HIS A 525 -15.27 -18.56 11.82
C HIS A 525 -13.76 -18.59 11.63
N ALA A 526 -12.97 -18.28 12.67
CA ALA A 526 -11.52 -18.27 12.62
C ALA A 526 -10.91 -19.61 12.15
N VAL A 527 -11.58 -20.74 12.41
CA VAL A 527 -11.14 -22.08 11.95
C VAL A 527 -11.31 -22.28 10.44
N LYS A 528 -12.27 -21.58 9.82
CA LYS A 528 -12.57 -21.66 8.37
C LYS A 528 -11.68 -20.76 7.53
N VAL A 529 -11.02 -19.77 8.13
CA VAL A 529 -10.12 -18.84 7.43
C VAL A 529 -8.99 -19.65 6.78
N PRO A 530 -8.69 -19.44 5.49
CA PRO A 530 -7.60 -20.15 4.84
C PRO A 530 -6.26 -19.88 5.53
N VAL A 531 -5.37 -20.87 5.50
CA VAL A 531 -4.00 -20.69 5.98
C VAL A 531 -3.25 -19.78 5.02
N THR A 532 -2.29 -19.01 5.54
CA THR A 532 -1.42 -18.19 4.71
C THR A 532 -0.41 -19.08 3.99
N GLU A 533 -0.51 -19.13 2.67
CA GLU A 533 0.43 -19.88 1.84
C GLU A 533 1.83 -19.27 1.84
N ASN A 534 2.87 -20.12 1.85
CA ASN A 534 4.29 -19.74 1.83
C ASN A 534 4.67 -18.65 2.85
N LEU A 535 4.16 -18.77 4.07
CA LEU A 535 4.37 -17.78 5.14
C LEU A 535 5.88 -17.62 5.43
N ASN A 536 6.38 -16.39 5.30
CA ASN A 536 7.77 -16.01 5.55
C ASN A 536 7.89 -14.64 6.25
N ALA A 537 9.08 -14.33 6.76
CA ALA A 537 9.36 -13.10 7.51
C ALA A 537 9.29 -11.80 6.66
N ASN A 538 9.26 -11.90 5.33
CA ASN A 538 9.21 -10.75 4.43
C ASN A 538 7.78 -10.30 4.14
N MET A 539 6.76 -11.07 4.55
CA MET A 539 5.36 -10.69 4.37
C MET A 539 5.03 -9.50 5.29
N LEU A 540 4.63 -8.38 4.68
CA LEU A 540 4.25 -7.16 5.39
C LEU A 540 2.73 -7.11 5.60
N GLY A 541 2.30 -6.50 6.70
CA GLY A 541 0.89 -6.33 7.05
C GLY A 541 0.41 -7.35 8.09
N PHE A 542 -0.89 -7.31 8.40
CA PHE A 542 -1.47 -8.20 9.40
C PHE A 542 -2.12 -9.42 8.75
N LEU A 543 -1.45 -10.56 8.90
CA LEU A 543 -1.89 -11.83 8.34
C LEU A 543 -2.82 -12.59 9.30
N PRO A 544 -3.65 -13.53 8.79
CA PRO A 544 -4.50 -14.41 9.61
C PRO A 544 -3.79 -15.08 10.80
N ILE A 545 -2.49 -15.38 10.68
CA ILE A 545 -1.71 -15.94 11.79
C ILE A 545 -1.71 -15.06 13.06
N HIS A 546 -1.67 -13.74 12.90
CA HIS A 546 -1.67 -12.80 14.02
C HIS A 546 -3.02 -12.76 14.73
N CYS A 547 -4.11 -12.85 13.95
CA CYS A 547 -5.48 -13.04 14.45
C CYS A 547 -5.56 -14.27 15.35
N ILE A 548 -5.15 -15.43 14.82
CA ILE A 548 -5.23 -16.70 15.53
C ILE A 548 -4.36 -16.70 16.79
N HIS A 549 -3.14 -16.17 16.69
CA HIS A 549 -2.25 -16.01 17.86
C HIS A 549 -2.91 -15.18 18.96
N GLN A 550 -3.54 -14.05 18.62
CA GLN A 550 -4.19 -13.20 19.61
C GLN A 550 -5.46 -13.84 20.22
N LEU A 551 -6.28 -14.51 19.40
CA LEU A 551 -7.46 -15.25 19.87
C LEU A 551 -7.09 -16.43 20.79
N LEU A 552 -5.96 -17.11 20.50
CA LEU A 552 -5.41 -18.12 21.39
C LEU A 552 -4.90 -17.51 22.69
N LYS A 553 -4.22 -16.35 22.62
CA LYS A 553 -3.70 -15.64 23.79
C LYS A 553 -4.83 -15.16 24.71
N SER A 554 -5.97 -14.72 24.16
CA SER A 554 -7.17 -14.36 24.94
C SER A 554 -7.99 -15.57 25.44
N ARG A 555 -7.54 -16.79 25.13
CA ARG A 555 -8.22 -18.07 25.40
C ARG A 555 -9.63 -18.18 24.79
N ALA A 556 -9.95 -17.41 23.74
CA ALA A 556 -11.28 -17.38 23.12
C ALA A 556 -11.73 -18.78 22.63
N PHE A 557 -10.84 -19.53 21.99
CA PHE A 557 -11.09 -20.91 21.54
C PHE A 557 -11.49 -21.86 22.68
N ALA A 558 -10.88 -21.71 23.85
CA ALA A 558 -11.20 -22.52 25.02
C ALA A 558 -12.51 -22.10 25.69
N LYS A 559 -12.82 -20.79 25.71
CA LYS A 559 -14.10 -20.28 26.25
C LYS A 559 -15.30 -20.77 25.44
N HIS A 560 -15.17 -20.83 24.12
CA HIS A 560 -16.28 -21.15 23.20
C HIS A 560 -16.25 -22.58 22.66
N ASN A 561 -15.40 -23.45 23.21
CA ASN A 561 -15.25 -24.86 22.83
C ASN A 561 -14.98 -25.11 21.33
N VAL A 562 -14.13 -24.30 20.70
CA VAL A 562 -13.76 -24.43 19.28
C VAL A 562 -12.35 -24.99 19.15
N SER A 563 -12.17 -26.03 18.32
CA SER A 563 -10.86 -26.68 18.10
C SER A 563 -10.12 -26.05 16.92
N ILE A 564 -8.93 -25.50 17.16
CA ILE A 564 -8.09 -24.85 16.11
C ILE A 564 -6.94 -25.77 15.61
N LYS A 565 -6.84 -27.00 16.12
CA LYS A 565 -5.74 -27.94 15.86
C LYS A 565 -5.40 -28.07 14.35
N ASN A 566 -6.41 -28.35 13.53
CA ASN A 566 -6.23 -28.62 12.09
C ASN A 566 -5.68 -27.40 11.34
N TRP A 567 -6.11 -26.21 11.74
CA TRP A 567 -5.66 -24.95 11.14
C TRP A 567 -4.18 -24.71 11.45
N ILE A 568 -3.76 -24.88 12.70
CA ILE A 568 -2.36 -24.71 13.13
C ILE A 568 -1.45 -25.72 12.41
N TYR A 569 -1.88 -26.98 12.34
CA TYR A 569 -1.12 -28.02 11.63
C TYR A 569 -0.92 -27.66 10.15
N LYS A 570 -2.00 -27.25 9.45
CA LYS A 570 -1.92 -26.80 8.06
C LYS A 570 -1.01 -25.57 7.90
N GLN A 571 -1.11 -24.58 8.80
CA GLN A 571 -0.29 -23.36 8.73
C GLN A 571 1.20 -23.66 8.92
N ILE A 572 1.55 -24.59 9.83
CA ILE A 572 2.94 -25.03 10.03
C ILE A 572 3.46 -25.73 8.77
N CYS A 573 2.67 -26.60 8.15
CA CYS A 573 3.08 -27.36 6.95
C CYS A 573 3.39 -26.45 5.75
N VAL A 574 2.72 -25.30 5.64
CA VAL A 574 2.83 -24.38 4.49
C VAL A 574 3.81 -23.21 4.78
N SER A 575 4.49 -23.22 5.93
CA SER A 575 5.48 -22.18 6.29
C SER A 575 6.84 -22.42 5.61
N VAL A 576 7.49 -21.33 5.18
CA VAL A 576 8.79 -21.38 4.45
C VAL A 576 9.85 -20.50 5.14
N ASN A 577 11.09 -20.58 4.68
CA ASN A 577 12.17 -19.69 5.15
C ASN A 577 12.13 -18.35 4.39
N PRO A 578 12.57 -17.22 5.00
CA PRO A 578 12.92 -17.02 6.41
C PRO A 578 11.71 -17.10 7.35
N LEU A 579 11.91 -17.62 8.58
CA LEU A 579 10.84 -17.92 9.52
C LEU A 579 10.13 -16.65 10.03
N HIS A 580 8.81 -16.62 9.92
CA HIS A 580 8.00 -15.52 10.45
C HIS A 580 8.04 -15.48 12.00
N PRO A 581 8.30 -14.33 12.64
CA PRO A 581 8.56 -14.23 14.09
C PRO A 581 7.38 -14.62 14.98
N VAL A 582 6.16 -14.59 14.46
CA VAL A 582 4.94 -14.98 15.21
C VAL A 582 4.76 -16.51 15.28
N LEU A 583 5.40 -17.29 14.41
CA LEU A 583 5.22 -18.76 14.40
C LEU A 583 5.67 -19.43 15.71
N PRO A 584 6.87 -19.16 16.26
CA PRO A 584 7.26 -19.71 17.57
C PRO A 584 6.29 -19.30 18.69
N LEU A 585 5.87 -18.02 18.71
CA LEU A 585 4.92 -17.50 19.70
C LEU A 585 3.55 -18.18 19.61
N LEU A 586 3.08 -18.45 18.39
CA LEU A 586 1.85 -19.20 18.15
C LEU A 586 1.94 -20.61 18.74
N VAL A 587 3.06 -21.31 18.50
CA VAL A 587 3.31 -22.64 19.06
C VAL A 587 3.32 -22.59 20.59
N ASP A 588 3.96 -21.58 21.18
CA ASP A 588 4.01 -21.40 22.64
C ASP A 588 2.62 -21.25 23.24
N VAL A 589 1.80 -20.34 22.70
CA VAL A 589 0.45 -20.11 23.21
C VAL A 589 -0.44 -21.33 22.97
N TYR A 590 -0.25 -22.04 21.86
CA TYR A 590 -1.00 -23.26 21.57
C TYR A 590 -0.68 -24.38 22.55
N VAL A 591 0.60 -24.67 22.84
CA VAL A 591 1.03 -25.66 23.84
C VAL A 591 0.48 -25.31 25.22
N ASN A 592 0.58 -24.04 25.62
CA ASN A 592 0.02 -23.54 26.87
C ASN A 592 -1.50 -23.72 26.94
N SER A 593 -2.22 -23.56 25.81
CA SER A 593 -3.67 -23.77 25.76
C SER A 593 -4.09 -25.23 25.97
N ILE A 594 -3.20 -26.18 25.64
CA ILE A 594 -3.43 -27.63 25.81
C ILE A 594 -3.09 -28.06 27.24
N ILE A 595 -1.96 -27.60 27.79
CA ILE A 595 -1.42 -28.13 29.04
C ILE A 595 -2.00 -27.40 30.26
N LEU A 596 -2.13 -26.06 30.21
CA LEU A 596 -2.55 -25.30 31.38
C LEU A 596 -4.07 -25.41 31.60
N PRO A 597 -4.52 -25.77 32.82
CA PRO A 597 -5.94 -25.86 33.11
C PRO A 597 -6.65 -24.50 33.04
N ASN A 598 -7.89 -24.52 32.56
CA ASN A 598 -8.82 -23.39 32.68
C ASN A 598 -9.69 -23.63 33.91
N ILE A 599 -9.61 -22.74 34.90
CA ILE A 599 -10.30 -22.85 36.20
C ILE A 599 -11.84 -22.97 36.03
N LYS A 600 -12.39 -22.57 34.87
CA LYS A 600 -13.83 -22.53 34.60
C LYS A 600 -14.36 -23.58 33.61
N HIS A 601 -13.52 -24.29 32.85
CA HIS A 601 -13.97 -25.23 31.81
C HIS A 601 -13.20 -26.55 31.90
N VAL A 602 -13.94 -27.64 32.13
CA VAL A 602 -13.41 -29.00 32.35
C VAL A 602 -12.96 -29.65 31.05
N GLU A 603 -13.60 -29.33 29.92
CA GLU A 603 -13.23 -29.83 28.60
C GLU A 603 -12.35 -28.81 27.84
N GLN A 604 -11.19 -29.26 27.36
CA GLN A 604 -10.32 -28.47 26.49
C GLN A 604 -10.69 -28.76 25.03
N SER A 605 -11.03 -27.72 24.28
CA SER A 605 -11.34 -27.82 22.84
C SER A 605 -10.11 -28.17 21.98
N ASN A 606 -8.92 -27.77 22.44
CA ASN A 606 -7.66 -27.97 21.73
C ASN A 606 -7.03 -29.30 22.11
N LYS A 607 -6.84 -30.17 21.11
CA LYS A 607 -6.17 -31.47 21.27
C LYS A 607 -4.70 -31.38 20.82
N PRO A 608 -3.79 -32.17 21.41
CA PRO A 608 -2.42 -32.28 20.92
C PRO A 608 -2.35 -32.88 19.52
N LEU A 609 -1.24 -32.64 18.82
CA LEU A 609 -0.95 -33.24 17.52
C LEU A 609 -0.76 -34.77 17.67
N THR A 610 -1.15 -35.54 16.65
CA THR A 610 -0.96 -36.99 16.64
C THR A 610 0.45 -37.36 16.20
N GLU A 611 0.95 -38.52 16.63
CA GLU A 611 2.27 -38.99 16.18
C GLU A 611 2.27 -39.20 14.65
N ASN A 612 1.17 -39.71 14.10
CA ASN A 612 1.00 -39.92 12.66
C ASN A 612 0.96 -38.62 11.84
N GLU A 613 0.38 -37.54 12.38
CA GLU A 613 0.44 -36.20 11.78
C GLU A 613 1.88 -35.70 11.70
N ILE A 614 2.64 -35.84 12.78
CA ILE A 614 4.03 -35.38 12.82
C ILE A 614 4.90 -36.28 11.91
N ARG A 615 4.76 -37.61 12.00
CA ARG A 615 5.44 -38.59 11.15
C ARG A 615 5.24 -38.28 9.66
N ARG A 616 4.06 -37.86 9.20
CA ARG A 616 3.82 -37.50 7.79
C ARG A 616 4.72 -36.37 7.28
N VAL A 617 4.98 -35.35 8.09
CA VAL A 617 5.89 -34.25 7.71
C VAL A 617 7.33 -34.73 7.63
N PHE A 618 7.76 -35.60 8.54
CA PHE A 618 9.09 -36.22 8.50
C PHE A 618 9.23 -37.31 7.42
N GLN A 619 8.15 -37.98 7.03
CA GLN A 619 8.10 -38.98 5.96
C GLN A 619 8.22 -38.36 4.58
N SER A 620 7.78 -37.12 4.40
CA SER A 620 8.03 -36.37 3.17
C SER A 620 9.52 -36.00 3.00
N SER A 621 10.30 -35.99 4.09
CA SER A 621 11.74 -35.69 4.14
C SER A 621 12.61 -36.78 3.49
N ILE A 622 13.89 -36.48 3.23
CA ILE A 622 14.90 -37.45 2.72
C ILE A 622 14.99 -38.71 3.61
N PHE A 623 14.58 -38.59 4.88
CA PHE A 623 14.52 -39.69 5.85
C PHE A 623 13.27 -40.58 5.74
N GLY A 624 12.32 -40.27 4.86
CA GLY A 624 11.03 -40.96 4.76
C GLY A 624 11.10 -42.45 4.49
N GLN A 625 12.18 -42.92 3.84
CA GLN A 625 12.44 -44.35 3.66
C GLN A 625 12.61 -45.11 4.99
N TYR A 626 13.04 -44.44 6.06
CA TYR A 626 13.26 -45.06 7.38
C TYR A 626 12.03 -45.01 8.29
N PHE A 627 11.04 -44.17 7.97
CA PHE A 627 9.76 -44.06 8.67
C PHE A 627 8.66 -44.96 8.08
N ASN A 628 8.93 -45.63 6.96
CA ASN A 628 8.03 -46.62 6.37
C ASN A 628 8.31 -48.00 6.98
N GLU A 629 7.46 -48.43 7.92
CA GLU A 629 7.53 -49.73 8.59
C GLU A 629 7.47 -50.95 7.63
N LYS A 630 7.11 -50.76 6.36
CA LYS A 630 6.99 -51.84 5.36
C LYS A 630 8.30 -52.60 5.01
N LYS A 631 9.44 -52.27 5.61
CA LYS A 631 10.70 -53.03 5.47
C LYS A 631 11.31 -53.52 6.80
N SER A 632 10.68 -53.26 7.94
CA SER A 632 11.13 -53.83 9.23
C SER A 632 10.26 -55.04 9.59
N PHE A 633 10.89 -56.14 10.00
CA PHE A 633 10.29 -57.47 10.19
C PHE A 633 9.41 -57.60 11.46
N PHE A 634 8.80 -56.50 11.95
CA PHE A 634 7.93 -56.51 13.13
C PHE A 634 6.59 -55.87 12.76
N ALA A 635 5.61 -56.71 12.42
CA ALA A 635 4.23 -56.31 12.17
C ALA A 635 3.42 -56.35 13.48
N MET A 636 2.73 -55.25 13.79
CA MET A 636 1.41 -55.29 14.39
C MET A 636 0.50 -54.36 13.59
N ASP A 637 -0.63 -54.91 13.16
CA ASP A 637 -1.63 -54.25 12.30
C ASP A 637 -2.09 -52.91 12.88
N PHE A 638 -2.13 -51.87 12.04
CA PHE A 638 -2.90 -50.66 12.32
C PHE A 638 -3.78 -50.30 11.13
N ASP A 639 -5.08 -50.27 11.43
CA ASP A 639 -6.19 -49.97 10.53
C ASP A 639 -6.03 -48.64 9.79
N THR A 640 -6.20 -48.71 8.48
CA THR A 640 -6.43 -47.59 7.58
C THR A 640 -7.78 -46.95 7.86
N ALA A 641 -7.79 -45.80 8.54
CA ALA A 641 -8.97 -44.95 8.64
C ALA A 641 -8.68 -43.50 8.21
N GLU A 642 -9.36 -43.12 7.14
CA GLU A 642 -9.80 -41.78 6.71
C GLU A 642 -8.73 -40.77 6.23
N ASN A 643 -8.60 -40.75 4.91
CA ASN A 643 -7.95 -39.74 4.09
C ASN A 643 -8.56 -38.35 4.28
N HIS A 644 -7.73 -37.36 4.61
CA HIS A 644 -8.00 -35.95 4.31
C HIS A 644 -6.77 -35.30 3.66
N ASP A 645 -6.99 -34.78 2.46
CA ASP A 645 -6.03 -34.21 1.51
C ASP A 645 -5.17 -33.09 2.10
N VAL A 646 -3.87 -33.36 2.27
CA VAL A 646 -2.81 -32.34 2.31
C VAL A 646 -1.66 -32.86 1.46
N VAL A 647 -1.52 -32.33 0.24
CA VAL A 647 -0.40 -32.63 -0.65
C VAL A 647 0.82 -31.87 -0.14
N ILE A 648 1.67 -32.54 0.64
CA ILE A 648 2.96 -32.00 1.09
C ILE A 648 3.89 -32.02 -0.13
N SER A 649 4.01 -30.88 -0.80
CA SER A 649 4.86 -30.66 -1.97
C SER A 649 6.20 -30.08 -1.51
N GLU A 650 7.29 -30.80 -1.80
CA GLU A 650 8.70 -30.45 -1.58
C GLU A 650 9.12 -30.01 -0.15
N THR A 651 10.11 -30.73 0.38
CA THR A 651 10.57 -30.68 1.76
C THR A 651 11.17 -29.34 2.17
N SER A 652 10.37 -28.48 2.81
CA SER A 652 10.92 -27.34 3.54
C SER A 652 11.41 -27.80 4.92
N LEU A 653 12.56 -27.28 5.35
CA LEU A 653 13.16 -27.51 6.67
C LEU A 653 12.32 -26.87 7.79
N THR A 654 11.60 -25.78 7.46
CA THR A 654 10.85 -24.95 8.39
C THR A 654 9.75 -25.69 9.18
N PRO A 655 8.83 -26.46 8.55
CA PRO A 655 7.82 -27.23 9.27
C PRO A 655 8.43 -28.30 10.19
N GLN A 656 9.52 -28.95 9.77
CA GLN A 656 10.21 -29.96 10.57
C GLN A 656 10.81 -29.35 11.85
N LEU A 657 11.43 -28.17 11.74
CA LEU A 657 11.96 -27.43 12.88
C LEU A 657 10.86 -26.94 13.83
N LEU A 658 9.75 -26.43 13.30
CA LEU A 658 8.61 -25.96 14.10
C LEU A 658 7.91 -27.10 14.84
N LEU A 659 7.76 -28.27 14.21
CA LEU A 659 7.19 -29.46 14.85
C LEU A 659 8.14 -30.04 15.92
N LEU A 660 9.46 -30.02 15.67
CA LEU A 660 10.44 -30.39 16.68
C LEU A 660 10.38 -29.44 17.88
N TYR A 661 10.28 -28.13 17.64
CA TYR A 661 10.09 -27.13 18.68
C TYR A 661 8.80 -27.36 19.47
N TYR A 662 7.68 -27.60 18.79
CA TYR A 662 6.41 -27.96 19.41
C TYR A 662 6.53 -29.18 20.33
N LEU A 663 7.16 -30.26 19.86
CA LEU A 663 7.33 -31.49 20.65
C LEU A 663 8.15 -31.26 21.91
N LEU A 664 9.29 -30.59 21.78
CA LEU A 664 10.16 -30.31 22.91
C LEU A 664 9.52 -29.37 23.92
N LEU A 665 8.85 -28.32 23.43
CA LEU A 665 8.13 -27.38 24.28
C LEU A 665 6.95 -28.05 25.00
N TYR A 666 6.26 -28.98 24.32
CA TYR A 666 5.18 -29.76 24.91
C TYR A 666 5.69 -30.62 26.06
N GLU A 667 6.81 -31.32 25.87
CA GLU A 667 7.44 -32.11 26.94
C GLU A 667 7.93 -31.23 28.10
N ASP A 668 8.55 -30.08 27.81
CA ASP A 668 9.00 -29.12 28.83
C ASP A 668 7.84 -28.60 29.69
N CYS A 669 6.76 -28.15 29.04
CA CYS A 669 5.57 -27.67 29.74
C CYS A 669 4.86 -28.79 30.50
N ARG A 670 4.85 -30.02 29.98
CA ARG A 670 4.25 -31.18 30.64
C ARG A 670 5.02 -31.53 31.92
N LEU A 671 6.35 -31.58 31.84
CA LEU A 671 7.21 -31.88 33.00
C LEU A 671 7.19 -30.76 34.04
N THR A 672 7.28 -29.50 33.61
CA THR A 672 7.23 -28.33 34.51
C THR A 672 5.90 -28.25 35.28
N ASN A 673 4.79 -28.63 34.64
CA ASN A 673 3.46 -28.61 35.26
C ASN A 673 2.98 -29.98 35.77
N ALA A 674 3.83 -31.01 35.80
CA ALA A 674 3.44 -32.39 36.10
C ALA A 674 2.69 -32.51 37.44
N HIS A 675 3.09 -31.72 38.44
CA HIS A 675 2.43 -31.64 39.74
C HIS A 675 0.96 -31.17 39.63
N ASN A 676 0.72 -30.05 38.95
CA ASN A 676 -0.62 -29.48 38.75
C ASN A 676 -1.53 -30.42 37.96
N LEU A 677 -0.94 -31.23 37.07
CA LEU A 677 -1.66 -32.18 36.23
C LEU A 677 -2.05 -33.43 37.00
N ALA A 678 -1.15 -33.93 37.86
CA ALA A 678 -1.39 -35.06 38.74
C ALA A 678 -2.51 -34.77 39.76
N THR A 679 -2.50 -33.57 40.36
CA THR A 679 -3.56 -33.13 41.29
C THR A 679 -4.91 -32.92 40.60
N SER A 680 -4.89 -32.50 39.33
CA SER A 680 -6.11 -32.34 38.52
C SER A 680 -6.67 -33.65 37.96
N GLY A 681 -5.97 -34.79 38.13
CA GLY A 681 -6.39 -36.10 37.62
C GLY A 681 -6.48 -36.19 36.08
N ARG A 682 -5.82 -35.27 35.35
CA ARG A 682 -5.95 -35.16 33.89
C ARG A 682 -5.00 -36.12 33.18
N LYS A 683 -5.55 -36.97 32.30
CA LYS A 683 -4.75 -37.80 31.39
C LYS A 683 -4.29 -37.00 30.19
N ILE A 684 -3.04 -36.55 30.22
CA ILE A 684 -2.39 -35.86 29.09
C ILE A 684 -1.66 -36.89 28.23
N LYS A 685 -1.65 -36.65 26.92
CA LYS A 685 -0.96 -37.52 25.97
C LYS A 685 0.56 -37.46 26.22
N ILE A 686 1.20 -38.61 26.33
CA ILE A 686 2.66 -38.75 26.40
C ILE A 686 3.10 -39.29 25.04
N TYR A 687 4.12 -38.67 24.45
CA TYR A 687 4.70 -39.15 23.20
C TYR A 687 5.59 -40.35 23.45
N SER A 688 5.52 -41.34 22.56
CA SER A 688 6.28 -42.57 22.70
C SER A 688 7.81 -42.30 22.57
N PRO A 689 8.66 -42.91 23.42
CA PRO A 689 10.11 -42.75 23.31
C PRO A 689 10.65 -43.32 21.99
N GLU A 690 9.95 -44.31 21.40
CA GLU A 690 10.24 -44.87 20.08
C GLU A 690 10.11 -43.79 19.02
N PHE A 691 8.99 -43.06 19.00
CA PHE A 691 8.78 -41.96 18.07
C PHE A 691 9.84 -40.86 18.22
N LEU A 692 10.20 -40.47 19.45
CA LEU A 692 11.25 -39.48 19.70
C LEU A 692 12.66 -39.95 19.27
N SER A 693 12.89 -41.26 19.24
CA SER A 693 14.17 -41.85 18.82
C SER A 693 14.37 -41.84 17.29
N GLU A 694 13.27 -41.83 16.54
CA GLU A 694 13.29 -41.82 15.08
C GLU A 694 13.55 -40.43 14.48
N LEU A 695 13.35 -39.35 15.25
CA LEU A 695 13.48 -37.99 14.76
C LEU A 695 14.96 -37.59 14.52
N PRO A 696 15.30 -36.99 13.35
CA PRO A 696 16.65 -36.54 13.02
C PRO A 696 17.01 -35.20 13.70
N ILE A 697 16.97 -35.18 15.04
CA ILE A 697 17.13 -33.95 15.85
C ILE A 697 18.45 -33.23 15.57
N LYS A 698 19.57 -33.96 15.56
CA LYS A 698 20.91 -33.39 15.39
C LYS A 698 21.12 -32.80 13.99
N TYR A 699 20.64 -33.51 12.96
CA TYR A 699 20.63 -33.03 11.58
C TYR A 699 19.83 -31.73 11.42
N LEU A 700 18.61 -31.68 11.97
CA LEU A 700 17.78 -30.47 11.91
C LEU A 700 18.46 -29.28 12.58
N LEU A 701 19.08 -29.51 13.74
CA LEU A 701 19.79 -28.47 14.48
C LEU A 701 21.00 -27.93 13.70
N HIS A 702 21.78 -28.81 13.06
CA HIS A 702 22.92 -28.42 12.22
C HIS A 702 22.50 -27.55 11.04
N HIS A 703 21.41 -27.91 10.37
CA HIS A 703 20.88 -27.10 9.26
C HIS A 703 20.30 -25.76 9.73
N ALA A 704 19.63 -25.73 10.89
CA ALA A 704 19.18 -24.48 11.51
C ALA A 704 20.35 -23.56 11.91
N GLN A 705 21.48 -24.15 12.34
CA GLN A 705 22.71 -23.41 12.64
C GLN A 705 23.39 -22.86 11.38
N LYS A 706 23.44 -23.63 10.29
CA LYS A 706 23.98 -23.15 9.00
C LYS A 706 23.19 -21.95 8.45
N ASP A 707 21.87 -21.94 8.64
CA ASP A 707 20.96 -20.87 8.17
C ASP A 707 20.48 -19.96 9.32
N GLN A 708 21.43 -19.47 10.13
CA GLN A 708 21.13 -18.74 11.37
C GLN A 708 20.40 -17.41 11.14
N SER A 709 20.56 -16.76 9.98
CA SER A 709 19.82 -15.55 9.62
C SER A 709 18.32 -15.81 9.48
N SER A 710 17.95 -16.95 8.89
CA SER A 710 16.57 -17.29 8.56
C SER A 710 15.79 -17.88 9.75
N TYR A 711 16.49 -18.48 10.73
CA TYR A 711 15.90 -19.15 11.90
C TYR A 711 16.31 -18.55 13.25
N SER A 712 16.83 -17.31 13.26
CA SER A 712 17.36 -16.63 14.44
C SER A 712 16.41 -16.64 15.66
N THR A 713 15.10 -16.49 15.43
CA THR A 713 14.08 -16.48 16.48
C THR A 713 13.76 -17.85 17.07
N LEU A 714 14.05 -18.94 16.35
CA LEU A 714 13.75 -20.31 16.75
C LEU A 714 14.95 -21.05 17.32
N PHE A 715 16.15 -20.81 16.78
CA PHE A 715 17.34 -21.59 17.10
C PHE A 715 17.71 -21.51 18.59
N GLY A 716 17.70 -20.31 19.19
CA GLY A 716 18.02 -20.11 20.61
C GLY A 716 17.09 -20.89 21.56
N PRO A 717 15.75 -20.69 21.47
CA PRO A 717 14.78 -21.47 22.24
C PRO A 717 14.89 -22.99 22.00
N LEU A 718 15.08 -23.42 20.75
CA LEU A 718 15.22 -24.83 20.40
C LEU A 718 16.46 -25.46 21.05
N LEU A 719 17.61 -24.78 20.98
CA LEU A 719 18.85 -25.25 21.58
C LEU A 719 18.73 -25.35 23.11
N LYS A 720 18.08 -24.37 23.75
CA LYS A 720 17.79 -24.40 25.19
C LYS A 720 16.98 -25.65 25.55
N LEU A 721 15.88 -25.92 24.84
CA LEU A 721 15.04 -27.09 25.09
C LEU A 721 15.79 -28.40 24.86
N LEU A 722 16.64 -28.47 23.84
CA LEU A 722 17.47 -29.64 23.55
C LEU A 722 18.52 -29.90 24.64
N ALA A 723 19.20 -28.85 25.11
CA ALA A 723 20.18 -28.98 26.19
C ALA A 723 19.54 -29.49 27.49
N THR A 724 18.27 -29.14 27.73
CA THR A 724 17.51 -29.60 28.90
C THR A 724 17.02 -31.05 28.74
N HIS A 725 16.34 -31.39 27.64
CA HIS A 725 15.70 -32.70 27.49
C HIS A 725 16.63 -33.78 26.95
N PHE A 726 17.56 -33.42 26.06
CA PHE A 726 18.42 -34.36 25.34
C PHE A 726 19.91 -33.97 25.44
N PRO A 727 20.46 -33.88 26.66
CA PRO A 727 21.85 -33.45 26.89
C PRO A 727 22.88 -34.37 26.20
N HIS A 728 22.54 -35.65 26.00
CA HIS A 728 23.35 -36.63 25.27
C HIS A 728 23.52 -36.32 23.78
N LEU A 729 22.68 -35.47 23.20
CA LEU A 729 22.79 -35.01 21.81
C LEU A 729 23.56 -33.68 21.68
N THR A 730 23.79 -32.98 22.80
CA THR A 730 24.47 -31.68 22.86
C THR A 730 25.84 -31.77 23.54
N LEU A 731 26.50 -32.91 23.43
CA LEU A 731 27.86 -33.09 23.97
C LEU A 731 28.84 -32.20 23.20
N VAL A 732 29.66 -31.43 23.93
CA VAL A 732 30.58 -30.43 23.34
C VAL A 732 31.54 -31.05 22.33
N GLU A 733 32.03 -32.27 22.58
CA GLU A 733 32.92 -32.99 21.68
C GLU A 733 32.28 -33.21 20.30
N ASP A 734 30.96 -33.48 20.21
CA ASP A 734 30.28 -33.70 18.92
C ASP A 734 30.30 -32.44 18.06
N TRP A 735 30.14 -31.30 18.72
CA TRP A 735 30.03 -30.00 18.06
C TRP A 735 31.38 -29.48 17.59
N LEU A 736 32.45 -29.82 18.31
CA LEU A 736 33.83 -29.49 17.92
C LEU A 736 34.30 -30.35 16.74
N ASP A 737 33.96 -31.65 16.74
CA ASP A 737 34.32 -32.58 15.67
C ASP A 737 33.66 -32.17 14.33
N ASP A 738 32.39 -31.76 14.36
CA ASP A 738 31.64 -31.32 13.17
C ASP A 738 32.22 -30.07 12.49
N MET A 739 32.92 -29.20 13.24
CA MET A 739 33.60 -27.99 12.71
C MET A 739 34.94 -28.29 12.02
N SER A 740 35.53 -29.46 12.28
CA SER A 740 36.84 -29.86 11.76
C SER A 740 36.78 -30.59 10.41
N MET A 741 35.62 -31.16 10.07
CA MET A 741 35.41 -31.98 8.88
C MET A 741 35.15 -31.12 7.62
N ARG A 742 36.23 -30.61 7.00
CA ARG A 742 36.15 -29.88 5.72
C ARG A 742 35.64 -30.79 4.60
N ILE A 743 34.44 -30.49 4.07
CA ILE A 743 33.83 -31.24 2.97
C ILE A 743 34.41 -30.76 1.64
N ALA A 744 35.05 -31.65 0.88
CA ALA A 744 35.43 -31.41 -0.51
C ALA A 744 34.43 -32.13 -1.44
N HIS A 745 33.62 -31.36 -2.16
CA HIS A 745 32.63 -31.91 -3.08
C HIS A 745 33.29 -32.54 -4.32
N LYS A 746 33.24 -33.88 -4.40
CA LYS A 746 33.37 -34.62 -5.67
C LYS A 746 32.26 -35.66 -5.75
N THR A 747 31.52 -35.63 -6.86
CA THR A 747 30.44 -36.57 -7.16
C THR A 747 31.05 -37.90 -7.61
N SER A 748 31.12 -38.85 -6.68
CA SER A 748 31.48 -40.23 -6.99
C SER A 748 30.36 -41.15 -6.51
N PHE A 749 29.81 -41.93 -7.45
CA PHE A 749 28.78 -42.92 -7.17
C PHE A 749 29.39 -44.05 -6.32
N VAL A 750 28.72 -44.39 -5.21
CA VAL A 750 29.09 -45.51 -4.35
C VAL A 750 27.82 -46.32 -4.17
N SER A 751 27.83 -47.57 -4.62
CA SER A 751 26.71 -48.49 -4.42
C SER A 751 26.91 -49.32 -3.15
N GLU A 752 25.82 -49.82 -2.58
CA GLU A 752 25.83 -50.73 -1.44
C GLU A 752 26.65 -51.99 -1.75
N TYR A 753 26.58 -52.50 -2.98
CA TYR A 753 27.38 -53.63 -3.45
C TYR A 753 28.89 -53.36 -3.37
N MET A 754 29.35 -52.19 -3.81
CA MET A 754 30.77 -51.82 -3.73
C MET A 754 31.26 -51.76 -2.28
N LEU A 755 30.40 -51.35 -1.36
CA LEU A 755 30.71 -51.27 0.07
C LEU A 755 30.82 -52.67 0.69
N VAL A 756 29.84 -53.53 0.44
CA VAL A 756 29.84 -54.93 0.92
C VAL A 756 31.03 -55.71 0.34
N ASP A 757 31.31 -55.56 -0.96
CA ASP A 757 32.45 -56.21 -1.61
C ASP A 757 33.79 -55.77 -1.00
N ALA A 758 33.94 -54.47 -0.73
CA ALA A 758 35.14 -53.92 -0.12
C ALA A 758 35.36 -54.42 1.33
N PHE A 759 34.29 -54.56 2.12
CA PHE A 759 34.38 -55.10 3.49
C PHE A 759 34.62 -56.63 3.50
N ASN A 760 34.06 -57.39 2.56
CA ASN A 760 34.30 -58.83 2.46
C ASN A 760 35.74 -59.17 2.04
N HIS A 761 36.40 -58.29 1.27
CA HIS A 761 37.79 -58.47 0.83
C HIS A 761 38.82 -57.76 1.73
N LEU A 762 38.42 -57.32 2.94
CA LEU A 762 39.25 -56.53 3.85
C LEU A 762 40.58 -57.22 4.20
N GLU A 763 40.57 -58.53 4.45
CA GLU A 763 41.77 -59.30 4.82
C GLU A 763 42.73 -59.53 3.65
N LYS A 764 42.23 -59.51 2.40
CA LYS A 764 43.01 -59.80 1.19
C LYS A 764 43.54 -58.52 0.51
N THR A 765 42.73 -57.46 0.50
CA THR A 765 43.06 -56.17 -0.15
C THR A 765 42.52 -54.98 0.65
N PRO A 766 43.23 -54.54 1.71
CA PRO A 766 42.78 -53.43 2.56
C PRO A 766 42.69 -52.07 1.85
N SER A 767 43.45 -51.89 0.76
CA SER A 767 43.47 -50.64 -0.03
C SER A 767 42.12 -50.31 -0.66
N LYS A 768 41.40 -51.32 -1.18
CA LYS A 768 40.07 -51.13 -1.77
C LYS A 768 39.06 -50.59 -0.74
N CYS A 769 39.11 -51.08 0.49
CA CYS A 769 38.27 -50.59 1.58
C CYS A 769 38.65 -49.15 1.98
N ALA A 770 39.95 -48.85 2.05
CA ALA A 770 40.43 -47.48 2.31
C ALA A 770 39.91 -46.47 1.27
N ASP A 771 39.96 -46.80 -0.02
CA ASP A 771 39.48 -45.93 -1.11
C ASP A 771 37.98 -45.67 -1.00
N VAL A 772 37.18 -46.71 -0.72
CA VAL A 772 35.73 -46.57 -0.54
C VAL A 772 35.41 -45.71 0.69
N LEU A 773 36.09 -45.90 1.82
CA LEU A 773 35.88 -45.08 3.03
C LEU A 773 36.29 -43.62 2.79
N GLN A 774 37.38 -43.36 2.08
CA GLN A 774 37.76 -41.99 1.68
C GLN A 774 36.72 -41.34 0.76
N LEU A 775 36.11 -42.11 -0.16
CA LEU A 775 35.04 -41.61 -1.02
C LEU A 775 33.79 -41.25 -0.20
N LEU A 776 33.44 -42.05 0.81
CA LEU A 776 32.35 -41.72 1.73
C LEU A 776 32.63 -40.45 2.52
N LEU A 777 33.86 -40.27 3.04
CA LEU A 777 34.24 -39.05 3.77
C LEU A 777 34.11 -37.77 2.94
N LYS A 778 34.09 -37.85 1.60
CA LYS A 778 33.87 -36.70 0.70
C LYS A 778 32.39 -36.36 0.46
N LYS A 779 31.45 -37.27 0.74
CA LYS A 779 30.00 -37.05 0.59
C LYS A 779 29.40 -36.29 1.78
N GLU A 780 28.21 -35.71 1.64
CA GLU A 780 27.50 -35.18 2.81
C GLU A 780 27.05 -36.30 3.75
N ALA A 781 26.91 -36.00 5.04
CA ALA A 781 26.56 -37.02 6.03
C ALA A 781 25.21 -37.71 5.74
N ILE A 782 24.26 -36.98 5.14
CA ILE A 782 22.94 -37.50 4.77
C ILE A 782 23.00 -38.56 3.67
N ASP A 783 23.92 -38.41 2.71
CA ASP A 783 24.09 -39.37 1.60
C ASP A 783 24.78 -40.66 2.04
N ILE A 784 25.49 -40.62 3.17
CA ILE A 784 26.22 -41.76 3.74
C ILE A 784 25.30 -42.59 4.64
N TRP A 785 24.29 -41.95 5.26
CA TRP A 785 23.40 -42.58 6.24
C TRP A 785 22.71 -43.87 5.75
N PRO A 786 22.29 -44.03 4.47
CA PRO A 786 21.77 -45.30 3.96
C PRO A 786 22.71 -46.49 4.14
N PHE A 787 24.02 -46.26 4.19
CA PHE A 787 25.01 -47.31 4.38
C PHE A 787 25.30 -47.61 5.87
N ALA A 788 24.69 -46.89 6.82
CA ALA A 788 25.00 -47.01 8.25
C ALA A 788 24.78 -48.44 8.80
N GLU A 789 23.71 -49.10 8.38
CA GLU A 789 23.43 -50.49 8.79
C GLU A 789 24.51 -51.45 8.28
N VAL A 790 24.88 -51.34 7.00
CA VAL A 790 25.93 -52.17 6.41
C VAL A 790 27.29 -51.91 7.07
N ILE A 791 27.65 -50.64 7.26
CA ILE A 791 28.92 -50.24 7.90
C ILE A 791 29.01 -50.83 9.32
N THR A 792 27.93 -50.72 10.11
CA THR A 792 27.92 -51.24 11.48
C THR A 792 27.91 -52.77 11.56
N GLN A 793 27.35 -53.48 10.57
CA GLN A 793 27.41 -54.95 10.50
C GLN A 793 28.86 -55.46 10.39
N PHE A 794 29.70 -54.77 9.62
CA PHE A 794 31.12 -55.14 9.44
C PHE A 794 32.05 -54.64 10.57
N SER A 795 31.51 -54.06 11.64
CA SER A 795 32.29 -53.53 12.77
C SER A 795 33.24 -54.56 13.39
N LYS A 796 32.85 -55.84 13.45
CA LYS A 796 33.69 -56.95 13.95
C LYS A 796 34.82 -57.34 12.99
N ASN A 797 34.61 -57.21 11.67
CA ASN A 797 35.61 -57.58 10.68
C ASN A 797 36.82 -56.64 10.70
N ILE A 798 36.61 -55.39 11.13
CA ILE A 798 37.65 -54.37 11.26
C ILE A 798 38.61 -54.66 12.43
N LEU A 799 38.20 -55.51 13.36
CA LEU A 799 38.99 -55.94 14.52
C LEU A 799 39.97 -57.09 14.20
N ALA A 800 40.04 -57.57 12.95
CA ALA A 800 40.98 -58.62 12.57
C ALA A 800 42.44 -58.12 12.56
N ASP A 801 43.38 -58.98 12.96
CA ASP A 801 44.80 -58.61 13.14
C ASP A 801 45.50 -58.15 11.84
N ASN A 802 44.96 -58.53 10.68
CA ASN A 802 45.49 -58.19 9.36
C ASN A 802 45.03 -56.83 8.82
N VAL A 803 44.21 -56.08 9.56
CA VAL A 803 43.65 -54.80 9.10
C VAL A 803 44.61 -53.64 9.44
N PRO A 804 45.07 -52.85 8.45
CA PRO A 804 45.95 -51.72 8.71
C PRO A 804 45.27 -50.64 9.56
N ARG A 805 46.04 -50.02 10.45
CA ARG A 805 45.58 -48.94 11.33
C ARG A 805 44.90 -47.80 10.57
N TYR A 806 45.43 -47.46 9.40
CA TYR A 806 44.86 -46.42 8.53
C TYR A 806 43.40 -46.68 8.15
N VAL A 807 43.02 -47.94 7.86
CA VAL A 807 41.65 -48.32 7.51
C VAL A 807 40.73 -48.21 8.73
N GLN A 808 41.24 -48.59 9.91
CA GLN A 808 40.51 -48.48 11.18
C GLN A 808 40.24 -47.00 11.54
N ASP A 809 41.20 -46.11 11.32
CA ASP A 809 41.03 -44.67 11.53
C ASP A 809 40.02 -44.06 10.54
N LEU A 810 40.07 -44.44 9.25
CA LEU A 810 39.08 -44.02 8.26
C LEU A 810 37.66 -44.50 8.61
N TYR A 811 37.52 -45.74 9.09
CA TYR A 811 36.23 -46.26 9.53
C TYR A 811 35.68 -45.46 10.71
N LYS A 812 36.53 -45.15 11.68
CA LYS A 812 36.19 -44.30 12.83
C LYS A 812 35.70 -42.92 12.37
N ASP A 813 36.39 -42.28 11.43
CA ASP A 813 35.98 -40.98 10.91
C ASP A 813 34.63 -41.05 10.16
N VAL A 814 34.38 -42.12 9.40
CA VAL A 814 33.08 -42.35 8.74
C VAL A 814 31.97 -42.56 9.79
N TRP A 815 32.25 -43.30 10.87
CA TRP A 815 31.30 -43.49 11.96
C TRP A 815 30.95 -42.17 12.66
N PHE A 816 31.93 -41.31 12.95
CA PHE A 816 31.69 -39.99 13.53
C PHE A 816 30.87 -39.10 12.59
N LYS A 817 31.10 -39.19 11.28
CA LYS A 817 30.30 -38.50 10.28
C LYS A 817 28.85 -38.96 10.26
N LEU A 818 28.60 -40.27 10.38
CA LEU A 818 27.25 -40.83 10.53
C LEU A 818 26.58 -40.35 11.84
N ASN A 819 27.35 -40.23 12.93
CA ASN A 819 26.89 -39.76 14.24
C ASN A 819 26.38 -38.31 14.23
N SER A 820 26.68 -37.51 13.19
CA SER A 820 26.12 -36.16 13.01
C SER A 820 24.64 -36.15 12.59
N VAL A 821 24.12 -37.24 12.01
CA VAL A 821 22.77 -37.28 11.42
C VAL A 821 21.73 -37.84 12.40
N LEU A 822 21.84 -39.13 12.72
CA LEU A 822 20.88 -39.89 13.53
C LEU A 822 21.62 -40.71 14.62
N PRO A 823 22.25 -40.03 15.59
CA PRO A 823 23.15 -40.64 16.57
C PRO A 823 22.51 -41.80 17.36
N ARG A 824 21.27 -41.64 17.85
CA ARG A 824 20.59 -42.68 18.65
C ARG A 824 20.45 -44.00 17.91
N ARG A 825 20.04 -43.95 16.64
CA ARG A 825 19.91 -45.14 15.79
C ARG A 825 21.29 -45.75 15.50
N LEU A 826 22.32 -44.92 15.28
CA LEU A 826 23.69 -45.40 15.09
C LEU A 826 24.20 -46.15 16.31
N TRP A 827 23.95 -45.63 17.51
CA TRP A 827 24.38 -46.26 18.77
C TRP A 827 23.73 -47.62 18.95
N VAL A 828 22.41 -47.72 18.74
CA VAL A 828 21.68 -49.00 18.80
C VAL A 828 22.24 -50.01 17.79
N LEU A 829 22.49 -49.60 16.55
CA LEU A 829 23.09 -50.47 15.53
C LEU A 829 24.52 -50.91 15.91
N THR A 830 25.30 -50.01 16.52
CA THR A 830 26.67 -50.29 16.97
C THR A 830 26.68 -51.29 18.12
N VAL A 831 25.82 -51.11 19.12
CA VAL A 831 25.63 -52.05 20.25
C VAL A 831 25.18 -53.41 19.74
N LYS A 832 24.17 -53.45 18.86
CA LYS A 832 23.64 -54.67 18.26
C LYS A 832 24.74 -55.53 17.61
N ASN A 833 25.59 -54.90 16.81
CA ASN A 833 26.59 -55.62 16.01
C ASN A 833 27.87 -55.97 16.79
N LEU A 834 28.35 -55.12 17.72
CA LEU A 834 29.59 -55.35 18.47
C LEU A 834 29.45 -56.34 19.63
N VAL A 835 28.31 -56.38 20.31
CA VAL A 835 28.09 -57.28 21.47
C VAL A 835 27.78 -58.70 21.02
N GLY A 836 26.96 -58.88 19.96
CA GLY A 836 26.65 -60.18 19.35
C GLY A 836 26.23 -61.26 20.34
N GLY A 837 24.99 -61.18 20.83
CA GLY A 837 24.43 -62.17 21.77
C GLY A 837 23.00 -61.85 22.22
N PHE A 838 22.17 -61.27 21.35
CA PHE A 838 20.82 -60.79 21.70
C PHE A 838 19.71 -61.79 21.38
N SER A 839 19.98 -63.09 21.40
CA SER A 839 18.97 -64.15 21.18
C SER A 839 18.03 -64.30 22.39
N GLY A 840 17.38 -63.21 22.81
CA GLY A 840 16.46 -63.17 23.94
C GLY A 840 16.01 -61.78 24.42
N LEU A 841 16.61 -60.68 23.96
CA LEU A 841 16.16 -59.32 24.29
C LEU A 841 15.25 -58.77 23.18
N THR A 842 14.00 -58.48 23.51
CA THR A 842 13.00 -57.86 22.62
C THR A 842 13.32 -56.40 22.29
N ARG A 843 14.20 -55.74 23.07
CA ARG A 843 14.53 -54.31 22.93
C ARG A 843 15.97 -54.04 23.39
N ILE A 844 16.75 -53.32 22.58
CA ILE A 844 18.06 -52.76 22.97
C ILE A 844 17.81 -51.31 23.34
N ASP A 845 17.48 -51.03 24.60
CA ASP A 845 17.36 -49.65 25.10
C ASP A 845 18.67 -49.20 25.74
N VAL A 846 19.44 -48.46 24.97
CA VAL A 846 20.78 -47.98 25.32
C VAL A 846 20.75 -47.02 26.53
N ALA A 847 19.58 -46.45 26.85
CA ALA A 847 19.40 -45.56 27.99
C ALA A 847 19.03 -46.28 29.30
N GLU A 848 18.46 -47.49 29.24
CA GLU A 848 18.14 -48.28 30.44
C GLU A 848 19.37 -49.00 31.00
N ASP A 849 20.22 -49.57 30.14
CA ASP A 849 21.49 -50.21 30.53
C ASP A 849 22.67 -49.67 29.71
N PRO A 850 23.26 -48.52 30.12
CA PRO A 850 24.41 -47.93 29.43
C PRO A 850 25.65 -48.82 29.37
N LEU A 851 25.83 -49.73 30.33
CA LEU A 851 27.02 -50.58 30.46
C LEU A 851 27.00 -51.76 29.47
N GLN A 852 25.89 -51.99 28.78
CA GLN A 852 25.76 -53.07 27.80
C GLN A 852 26.81 -53.01 26.69
N ILE A 853 27.23 -51.81 26.27
CA ILE A 853 28.25 -51.65 25.22
C ILE A 853 29.65 -52.11 25.67
N MET A 854 29.93 -52.16 26.98
CA MET A 854 31.18 -52.67 27.53
C MET A 854 31.27 -54.20 27.45
N ARG A 855 30.15 -54.90 27.22
CA ARG A 855 30.13 -56.35 26.98
C ARG A 855 30.43 -56.70 25.52
N CYS A 856 31.11 -55.81 24.79
CA CYS A 856 31.49 -56.02 23.39
C CYS A 856 32.67 -57.00 23.23
N ASP A 857 32.94 -57.41 21.98
CA ASP A 857 34.07 -58.27 21.62
C ASP A 857 35.39 -57.77 22.26
N GLU A 858 36.10 -58.65 22.97
CA GLU A 858 37.31 -58.30 23.74
C GLU A 858 38.41 -57.67 22.88
N ARG A 859 38.44 -57.96 21.57
CA ARG A 859 39.41 -57.38 20.63
C ARG A 859 39.27 -55.87 20.51
N VAL A 860 38.09 -55.31 20.81
CA VAL A 860 37.85 -53.86 20.81
C VAL A 860 38.81 -53.14 21.76
N TYR A 861 39.08 -53.71 22.94
CA TYR A 861 39.97 -53.10 23.94
C TYR A 861 41.43 -52.96 23.46
N ARG A 862 41.82 -53.69 22.42
CA ARG A 862 43.14 -53.59 21.78
C ARG A 862 43.14 -52.68 20.55
N CYS A 863 41.97 -52.27 20.06
CA CYS A 863 41.79 -51.48 18.84
C CYS A 863 41.34 -50.05 19.17
N ALA A 864 42.30 -49.12 19.28
CA ALA A 864 41.99 -47.75 19.74
C ALA A 864 40.91 -46.99 18.92
N PRO A 865 40.77 -47.10 17.59
CA PRO A 865 39.73 -46.39 16.83
C PRO A 865 38.32 -46.89 17.15
N ILE A 866 38.15 -48.21 17.28
CA ILE A 866 36.86 -48.81 17.64
C ILE A 866 36.57 -48.61 19.13
N PHE A 867 37.59 -48.65 19.98
CA PHE A 867 37.45 -48.33 21.40
C PHE A 867 37.00 -46.88 21.60
N ALA A 868 37.50 -45.93 20.80
CA ALA A 868 37.02 -44.54 20.82
C ALA A 868 35.52 -44.44 20.46
N ILE A 869 35.03 -45.23 19.50
CA ILE A 869 33.60 -45.32 19.19
C ILE A 869 32.81 -45.86 20.39
N VAL A 870 33.28 -46.94 21.02
CA VAL A 870 32.62 -47.54 22.20
C VAL A 870 32.55 -46.57 23.36
N LEU A 871 33.65 -45.86 23.67
CA LEU A 871 33.66 -44.81 24.69
C LEU A 871 32.69 -43.67 24.36
N ARG A 872 32.55 -43.33 23.07
CA ARG A 872 31.60 -42.32 22.62
C ARG A 872 30.16 -42.71 22.89
N VAL A 873 29.81 -43.94 22.49
CA VAL A 873 28.48 -44.50 22.73
C VAL A 873 28.23 -44.56 24.23
N LEU A 874 29.15 -45.10 25.02
CA LEU A 874 29.01 -45.20 26.48
C LEU A 874 28.73 -43.85 27.15
N ARG A 875 29.53 -42.81 26.83
CA ARG A 875 29.32 -41.44 27.37
C ARG A 875 27.92 -40.92 27.05
N ALA A 876 27.47 -41.11 25.81
CA ALA A 876 26.16 -40.67 25.38
C ALA A 876 25.02 -41.48 26.02
N SER A 877 25.20 -42.80 26.19
CA SER A 877 24.28 -43.68 26.91
C SER A 877 24.12 -43.29 28.38
N LEU A 878 25.23 -43.02 29.08
CA LEU A 878 25.22 -42.55 30.48
C LEU A 878 24.51 -41.21 30.61
N ALA A 879 24.78 -40.26 29.71
CA ALA A 879 24.09 -38.97 29.67
C ALA A 879 22.58 -39.13 29.40
N SER A 880 22.20 -40.05 28.49
CA SER A 880 20.80 -40.35 28.18
C SER A 880 20.08 -40.99 29.37
N SER A 881 20.72 -41.96 30.04
CA SER A 881 20.18 -42.65 31.23
C SER A 881 19.93 -41.66 32.37
N ARG A 882 20.90 -40.79 32.66
CA ARG A 882 20.76 -39.73 33.66
C ARG A 882 19.57 -38.80 33.36
N SER A 883 19.40 -38.38 32.09
CA SER A 883 18.28 -37.51 31.70
C SER A 883 16.94 -38.24 31.82
N GLN A 884 16.86 -39.49 31.37
CA GLN A 884 15.64 -40.31 31.47
C GLN A 884 15.21 -40.55 32.91
N LEU A 885 16.15 -40.86 33.82
CA LEU A 885 15.86 -41.04 35.24
C LEU A 885 15.32 -39.75 35.88
N ASN A 886 15.90 -38.59 35.55
CA ASN A 886 15.41 -37.29 36.02
C ASN A 886 14.01 -36.97 35.48
N GLN A 887 13.77 -37.23 34.19
CA GLN A 887 12.45 -37.03 33.58
C GLN A 887 11.40 -37.97 34.16
N HIS A 888 11.76 -39.24 34.41
CA HIS A 888 10.89 -40.24 35.03
C HIS A 888 10.48 -39.85 36.44
N LEU A 889 11.38 -39.22 37.19
CA LEU A 889 11.07 -38.69 38.52
C LEU A 889 10.09 -37.52 38.45
N GLN A 890 10.35 -36.56 37.55
CA GLN A 890 9.48 -35.40 37.35
C GLN A 890 8.10 -35.77 36.82
N SER A 891 8.00 -36.79 35.95
CA SER A 891 6.72 -37.25 35.39
C SER A 891 5.83 -38.01 36.38
N ASN A 892 6.41 -38.53 37.47
CA ASN A 892 5.72 -39.34 38.47
C ASN A 892 5.81 -38.74 39.87
N PRO A 893 5.23 -37.53 40.09
CA PRO A 893 5.18 -36.91 41.41
C PRO A 893 4.29 -37.74 42.33
N ARG A 894 4.71 -37.94 43.60
CA ARG A 894 3.86 -38.55 44.62
C ARG A 894 2.80 -37.54 45.08
N VAL A 895 1.56 -38.01 45.13
CA VAL A 895 0.41 -37.23 45.61
C VAL A 895 -0.17 -37.98 46.81
N ASP A 896 -0.39 -37.26 47.91
CA ASP A 896 -1.05 -37.81 49.11
C ASP A 896 -2.52 -38.16 48.84
N PRO A 897 -3.18 -38.99 49.67
CA PRO A 897 -4.62 -39.28 49.58
C PRO A 897 -5.52 -38.03 49.63
N SER A 898 -4.99 -36.91 50.13
CA SER A 898 -5.63 -35.59 50.18
C SER A 898 -5.41 -34.72 48.93
N GLY A 899 -4.66 -35.21 47.93
CA GLY A 899 -4.37 -34.48 46.70
C GLY A 899 -3.21 -33.48 46.79
N GLN A 900 -2.42 -33.48 47.87
CA GLN A 900 -1.28 -32.58 48.06
C GLN A 900 0.06 -33.20 47.60
N ALA A 901 0.99 -32.35 47.15
CA ALA A 901 2.36 -32.76 46.79
C ALA A 901 3.09 -33.30 48.01
N VAL A 902 3.72 -34.47 47.89
CA VAL A 902 4.77 -34.87 48.82
C VAL A 902 6.12 -34.59 48.18
N ASN A 903 6.96 -33.80 48.85
CA ASN A 903 8.36 -33.63 48.44
C ASN A 903 9.10 -34.95 48.66
N ASP A 904 9.53 -35.58 47.58
CA ASP A 904 10.04 -36.96 47.57
C ASP A 904 11.59 -36.97 47.51
N THR A 905 12.22 -36.29 48.48
CA THR A 905 13.68 -36.12 48.57
C THR A 905 14.44 -37.45 48.58
N GLU A 906 13.84 -38.51 49.14
CA GLU A 906 14.41 -39.86 49.17
C GLU A 906 14.56 -40.45 47.76
N ARG A 907 13.59 -40.25 46.85
CA ARG A 907 13.71 -40.75 45.47
C ARG A 907 14.74 -39.98 44.66
N GLU A 908 14.90 -38.69 44.93
CA GLU A 908 15.99 -37.89 44.34
C GLU A 908 17.35 -38.39 44.81
N GLU A 909 17.48 -38.77 46.09
CA GLU A 909 18.70 -39.39 46.62
C GLU A 909 18.96 -40.78 46.03
N MET A 910 17.93 -41.64 45.92
CA MET A 910 18.05 -42.94 45.26
C MET A 910 18.45 -42.82 43.78
N CYS A 911 17.87 -41.87 43.06
CA CYS A 911 18.24 -41.57 41.68
C CYS A 911 19.71 -41.15 41.57
N ARG A 912 20.16 -40.23 42.44
CA ARG A 912 21.57 -39.81 42.50
C ARG A 912 22.50 -40.96 42.85
N ALA A 913 22.12 -41.83 43.79
CA ALA A 913 22.90 -43.01 44.18
C ALA A 913 23.00 -44.02 43.02
N LEU A 914 21.91 -44.26 42.29
CA LEU A 914 21.91 -45.13 41.10
C LEU A 914 22.82 -44.59 40.00
N ILE A 915 22.72 -43.30 39.68
CA ILE A 915 23.58 -42.64 38.69
C ILE A 915 25.06 -42.72 39.12
N ALA A 916 25.35 -42.52 40.40
CA ALA A 916 26.72 -42.66 40.92
C ALA A 916 27.21 -44.11 40.77
N ALA A 917 26.41 -45.09 41.18
CA ALA A 917 26.76 -46.50 41.06
C ALA A 917 27.03 -46.93 39.61
N GLN A 918 26.27 -46.41 38.63
CA GLN A 918 26.48 -46.64 37.20
C GLN A 918 27.79 -46.07 36.64
N ILE A 919 28.37 -45.05 37.30
CA ILE A 919 29.63 -44.42 36.87
C ILE A 919 30.85 -45.09 37.52
N PHE A 920 30.69 -45.66 38.73
CA PHE A 920 31.76 -46.30 39.48
C PHE A 920 32.03 -47.77 39.09
N TYR A 921 31.07 -48.44 38.45
CA TYR A 921 31.23 -49.74 37.81
C TYR A 921 31.68 -49.59 36.36
#